data_AF-A0A9E0EM81-F1
#
_entry.id   AF-A0A9E0EM81-F1
#
_cell.length_a   1.000
_cell.length_b   1.000
_cell.length_c   1.000
_cell.angle_alpha   90.00
_cell.angle_beta   90.00
_cell.angle_gamma   90.00
#
_symmetry.space_group_name_H-M   'P 1'
#
loop_
_entity.id
_entity.type
_entity.pdbx_description
1 polymer ?
#
loop_
_entity_poly.entity_id
_entity_poly.type
_entity_poly.pdbx_seq_one_letter_code
_entity_poly.pdbx_strand_id
1 'polypeptide(L)'
;MSAPVLLGLFNDNLTVSITSTPLAGDSYTHYNLTDSRFIANKNMNIGNDGFTYINAKNSAVEVDSTITATGKNAIGAYLDDDTIGGTVFSGPYALGNSGNIILSGDSSTGIYGKNISTAIGNAGTITVGDKSTAAYSEDSTLENISGGNINIGSESTGMYLVSSSGKTITNNGTITGLAGKNKSVGMIVENTSTTLGITPTLINSSTIDIKGTEGVGIYSRGVNNSNVVNNGTITLATGISETLPNIGIYSDNKGRVNNNTGTISTGDYGIGIYAEEVRNGGNISVQNSSIGIFSSGSGFVNSLGSISVGTGESVGIFATGSGKLISMGPLSSMTIGDTSFGIVNTGSGNGIVSDMLNVNLSNDSMYIYSIDTMAPTSVGGSGKNIVNYTAINMLGSRNYGIYSAGIVENNGNIKMDAFNTIGNVGIFSINGGEATNNATITVGYTEIPLSANIKGSYGIGMAAGFNGDATTSAFTGNITNNGIIDVNGANSIGMYGSGVGTTVTNNDTINLNADGAVGMYLDRGAKGYNYGTITSIGRKGAIGVVLKNGATLNNQGTITIDSVGGYALFNDGGVIENYGIITIASGALREYAPTSDPSISPVRGGVQVDGDAGVITVNGVSKPITPVSHLSGGVISSLPVFTGALPTISTLSIGMYVNTSGVQFTNPIGGISNLLGLTKAKLIFGSEVAKRTTSKYVSIDGNDPILKPYNAQIVSNPQITEWEHISGSITWEARADVDRGTGEIKTLYMAKIPYTTYSGDKDTYNFTDGLEQRYGIEGLDTKENELFQKLNGIGNNEEILLYQAIDEMMGHQYANTQQRINSTGNILDKEFNYLRKEWETSSKDSNKVK
;
A
#
# COMPACT_ATOMS: atom_id res chain seq x y z
N MET A 1 50.00 -10.88 54.09
CA MET A 1 48.74 -11.44 54.61
C MET A 1 48.04 -10.34 55.40
N SER A 2 47.16 -9.58 54.76
CA SER A 2 46.12 -8.82 55.47
C SER A 2 45.04 -9.82 55.93
N ALA A 3 44.52 -9.65 57.14
CA ALA A 3 43.35 -10.41 57.56
C ALA A 3 42.10 -9.88 56.81
N PRO A 4 41.15 -10.75 56.40
CA PRO A 4 39.86 -10.27 55.92
C PRO A 4 39.14 -9.56 57.09
N VAL A 5 38.75 -8.30 56.88
CA VAL A 5 37.90 -7.60 57.85
C VAL A 5 36.51 -8.23 57.72
N LEU A 6 36.16 -9.09 58.69
CA LEU A 6 34.86 -9.75 58.74
C LEU A 6 33.78 -8.73 59.15
N LEU A 7 33.35 -7.91 58.20
CA LEU A 7 32.24 -6.98 58.34
C LEU A 7 30.97 -7.77 58.65
N GLY A 8 30.50 -7.65 59.90
CA GLY A 8 29.35 -8.38 60.41
C GLY A 8 28.06 -7.96 59.74
N LEU A 9 27.13 -8.91 59.60
CA LEU A 9 25.76 -8.62 59.19
C LEU A 9 25.04 -7.89 60.32
N PHE A 10 24.50 -6.70 60.05
CA PHE A 10 23.65 -5.98 60.99
C PHE A 10 22.17 -6.17 60.65
N ASN A 11 21.40 -6.66 61.63
CA ASN A 11 19.94 -6.78 61.56
C ASN A 11 19.33 -5.74 62.49
N ASP A 12 18.39 -4.95 61.99
CA ASP A 12 17.85 -3.81 62.74
C ASP A 12 17.15 -4.21 64.05
N ASN A 13 17.60 -3.61 65.15
CA ASN A 13 16.96 -3.71 66.46
C ASN A 13 16.69 -2.35 67.12
N LEU A 14 16.96 -1.22 66.45
CA LEU A 14 16.74 0.13 67.01
C LEU A 14 15.25 0.54 66.98
N THR A 15 14.87 1.45 67.86
CA THR A 15 13.55 2.11 67.84
C THR A 15 13.77 3.61 67.88
N VAL A 16 13.56 4.27 66.75
CA VAL A 16 13.85 5.70 66.56
C VAL A 16 12.55 6.50 66.54
N SER A 17 12.23 7.14 67.66
CA SER A 17 11.05 8.01 67.78
C SER A 17 11.33 9.40 67.21
N ILE A 18 10.80 9.70 66.02
CA ILE A 18 10.89 11.04 65.42
C ILE A 18 9.89 11.98 66.13
N THR A 19 10.36 12.78 67.08
CA THR A 19 9.52 13.68 67.89
C THR A 19 9.37 15.10 67.32
N SER A 20 9.97 15.39 66.17
CA SER A 20 9.94 16.70 65.51
C SER A 20 9.68 16.54 64.02
N THR A 21 8.68 17.25 63.50
CA THR A 21 8.43 17.37 62.06
C THR A 21 9.56 18.17 61.39
N PRO A 22 10.22 17.65 60.34
CA PRO A 22 11.04 18.46 59.45
C PRO A 22 10.20 19.59 58.82
N LEU A 23 10.86 20.68 58.40
CA LEU A 23 10.19 21.76 57.68
C LEU A 23 9.94 21.37 56.22
N ALA A 24 8.99 22.04 55.57
CA ALA A 24 8.67 21.78 54.17
C ALA A 24 9.88 22.13 53.27
N GLY A 25 10.57 21.09 52.76
CA GLY A 25 11.81 21.20 51.98
C GLY A 25 13.03 20.54 52.64
N ASP A 26 12.96 20.16 53.92
CA ASP A 26 14.04 19.43 54.59
C ASP A 26 14.08 17.95 54.13
N SER A 27 15.22 17.49 53.63
CA SER A 27 15.43 16.06 53.33
C SER A 27 15.86 15.29 54.58
N TYR A 28 15.21 14.16 54.88
CA TYR A 28 15.55 13.29 56.01
C TYR A 28 16.00 11.91 55.53
N THR A 29 17.17 11.45 55.97
CA THR A 29 17.65 10.07 55.77
C THR A 29 17.56 9.30 57.10
N HIS A 30 16.93 8.12 57.10
CA HIS A 30 16.80 7.29 58.30
C HIS A 30 18.04 6.44 58.56
N TYR A 31 18.46 5.65 57.57
CA TYR A 31 19.71 4.88 57.60
C TYR A 31 20.68 5.40 56.54
N ASN A 32 21.89 5.74 56.97
CA ASN A 32 23.00 6.15 56.11
C ASN A 32 24.17 5.19 56.35
N LEU A 33 24.60 4.46 55.33
CA LEU A 33 25.44 3.27 55.44
C LEU A 33 26.66 3.34 54.52
N THR A 34 27.80 2.82 54.97
CA THR A 34 29.02 2.70 54.16
C THR A 34 29.80 1.45 54.56
N ASP A 35 30.40 0.74 53.60
CA ASP A 35 31.21 -0.47 53.83
C ASP A 35 30.50 -1.51 54.74
N SER A 36 29.22 -1.76 54.47
CA SER A 36 28.29 -2.43 55.40
C SER A 36 27.41 -3.51 54.74
N ARG A 37 26.95 -4.47 55.56
CA ARG A 37 25.90 -5.44 55.19
C ARG A 37 24.71 -5.31 56.13
N PHE A 38 23.55 -4.97 55.59
CA PHE A 38 22.37 -4.57 56.38
C PHE A 38 21.09 -5.28 55.95
N ILE A 39 20.28 -5.70 56.92
CA ILE A 39 18.90 -6.16 56.70
C ILE A 39 17.96 -5.25 57.49
N ALA A 40 17.11 -4.54 56.76
CA ALA A 40 16.08 -3.65 57.27
C ALA A 40 14.78 -4.45 57.49
N ASN A 41 14.67 -5.08 58.66
CA ASN A 41 13.57 -5.98 59.04
C ASN A 41 12.55 -5.34 60.01
N LYS A 42 12.50 -4.00 60.08
CA LYS A 42 11.54 -3.25 60.91
C LYS A 42 10.59 -2.40 60.09
N ASN A 43 9.30 -2.48 60.44
CA ASN A 43 8.25 -1.71 59.79
C ASN A 43 8.33 -0.22 60.15
N MET A 44 8.06 0.66 59.20
CA MET A 44 8.10 2.11 59.36
C MET A 44 6.90 2.79 58.69
N ASN A 45 6.50 3.95 59.22
CA ASN A 45 5.46 4.80 58.63
C ASN A 45 5.87 6.28 58.76
N ILE A 46 5.95 7.02 57.64
CA ILE A 46 6.46 8.39 57.58
C ILE A 46 5.52 9.30 56.79
N GLY A 47 5.13 10.43 57.38
CA GLY A 47 4.19 11.39 56.77
C GLY A 47 4.81 12.48 55.89
N ASN A 48 6.14 12.63 55.90
CA ASN A 48 6.83 13.85 55.44
C ASN A 48 7.43 13.69 54.03
N ASP A 49 7.48 14.81 53.29
CA ASP A 49 8.18 14.91 52.01
C ASP A 49 9.71 14.76 52.17
N GLY A 50 10.42 14.42 51.08
CA GLY A 50 11.89 14.37 51.04
C GLY A 50 12.53 13.26 51.89
N PHE A 51 11.74 12.23 52.23
CA PHE A 51 12.14 11.13 53.10
C PHE A 51 12.93 10.05 52.36
N THR A 52 14.10 9.65 52.87
CA THR A 52 14.86 8.49 52.41
C THR A 52 14.98 7.48 53.55
N TYR A 53 14.51 6.23 53.38
CA TYR A 53 14.64 5.21 54.42
C TYR A 53 16.06 4.64 54.46
N ILE A 54 16.64 4.21 53.33
CA ILE A 54 18.04 3.77 53.27
C ILE A 54 18.82 4.52 52.19
N ASN A 55 19.97 5.07 52.58
CA ASN A 55 21.02 5.60 51.73
C ASN A 55 22.30 4.79 52.02
N ALA A 56 22.88 4.14 51.01
CA ALA A 56 24.03 3.26 51.20
C ALA A 56 25.08 3.45 50.10
N LYS A 57 26.35 3.24 50.47
CA LYS A 57 27.49 3.20 49.55
C LYS A 57 28.44 2.05 49.89
N ASN A 58 29.12 1.45 48.91
CA ASN A 58 30.08 0.36 49.12
C ASN A 58 29.48 -0.79 49.97
N SER A 59 28.21 -1.15 49.74
CA SER A 59 27.40 -1.89 50.73
C SER A 59 26.50 -2.96 50.09
N ALA A 60 25.87 -3.78 50.93
CA ALA A 60 24.73 -4.61 50.52
C ALA A 60 23.56 -4.43 51.50
N VAL A 61 22.35 -4.32 50.96
CA VAL A 61 21.11 -3.93 51.66
C VAL A 61 19.96 -4.85 51.23
N GLU A 62 19.23 -5.38 52.21
CA GLU A 62 17.94 -6.07 52.02
C GLU A 62 16.83 -5.32 52.78
N VAL A 63 15.69 -5.08 52.12
CA VAL A 63 14.46 -4.59 52.76
C VAL A 63 13.53 -5.77 53.02
N ASP A 64 13.41 -6.16 54.29
CA ASP A 64 12.63 -7.30 54.78
C ASP A 64 11.51 -6.82 55.72
N SER A 65 10.86 -5.70 55.37
CA SER A 65 9.86 -5.04 56.21
C SER A 65 8.82 -4.24 55.42
N THR A 66 7.79 -3.76 56.10
CA THR A 66 6.78 -2.86 55.52
C THR A 66 7.15 -1.40 55.77
N ILE A 67 7.44 -0.66 54.71
CA ILE A 67 7.81 0.76 54.72
C ILE A 67 6.70 1.58 54.06
N THR A 68 5.97 2.37 54.84
CA THR A 68 4.95 3.29 54.32
C THR A 68 5.47 4.74 54.35
N ALA A 69 5.35 5.45 53.24
CA ALA A 69 5.57 6.89 53.18
C ALA A 69 4.43 7.59 52.41
N THR A 70 3.84 8.65 52.99
CA THR A 70 2.76 9.41 52.34
C THR A 70 3.20 10.76 51.76
N GLY A 71 4.39 11.23 52.15
CA GLY A 71 4.98 12.45 51.60
C GLY A 71 5.62 12.23 50.23
N LYS A 72 5.82 13.32 49.49
CA LYS A 72 6.36 13.36 48.13
C LYS A 72 7.88 13.22 48.11
N ASN A 73 8.43 12.80 46.98
CA ASN A 73 9.87 12.63 46.77
C ASN A 73 10.50 11.65 47.79
N ALA A 74 9.78 10.59 48.15
CA ALA A 74 10.26 9.59 49.08
C ALA A 74 11.17 8.56 48.37
N ILE A 75 12.18 8.04 49.06
CA ILE A 75 13.08 6.97 48.59
C ILE A 75 13.05 5.80 49.58
N GLY A 76 12.70 4.60 49.11
CA GLY A 76 12.71 3.39 49.94
C GLY A 76 14.14 2.92 50.24
N ALA A 77 14.92 2.60 49.21
CA ALA A 77 16.35 2.29 49.38
C ALA A 77 17.20 2.75 48.19
N TYR A 78 18.35 3.35 48.49
CA TYR A 78 19.38 3.74 47.55
C TYR A 78 20.72 3.05 47.86
N LEU A 79 21.41 2.56 46.83
CA LEU A 79 22.76 1.99 46.91
C LEU A 79 23.64 2.46 45.75
N ASP A 80 24.84 2.98 46.06
CA ASP A 80 25.91 3.30 45.09
C ASP A 80 27.15 2.45 45.36
N ASP A 81 27.50 1.56 44.43
CA ASP A 81 28.60 0.58 44.52
C ASP A 81 28.39 -0.53 45.60
N ASP A 82 28.61 -1.78 45.19
CA ASP A 82 28.52 -2.99 46.01
C ASP A 82 29.89 -3.55 46.46
N THR A 83 30.96 -2.76 46.32
CA THR A 83 32.33 -3.10 46.74
C THR A 83 32.54 -2.87 48.24
N ILE A 84 32.19 -3.88 49.04
CA ILE A 84 32.35 -3.87 50.50
C ILE A 84 33.82 -4.14 50.88
N GLY A 85 34.48 -3.21 51.56
CA GLY A 85 35.84 -3.40 52.08
C GLY A 85 36.91 -3.63 51.01
N GLY A 86 36.66 -3.19 49.77
CA GLY A 86 37.52 -3.44 48.60
C GLY A 86 37.22 -4.74 47.85
N THR A 87 36.12 -5.44 48.16
CA THR A 87 35.65 -6.63 47.43
C THR A 87 34.18 -6.52 47.06
N VAL A 88 33.84 -6.78 45.78
CA VAL A 88 32.45 -6.87 45.32
C VAL A 88 31.66 -7.88 46.16
N PHE A 89 30.43 -7.52 46.52
CA PHE A 89 29.53 -8.36 47.30
C PHE A 89 29.31 -9.74 46.66
N SER A 90 29.39 -10.80 47.47
CA SER A 90 29.20 -12.19 47.03
C SER A 90 27.81 -12.71 47.42
N GLY A 91 26.79 -12.34 46.65
CA GLY A 91 25.42 -12.84 46.77
C GLY A 91 24.62 -12.66 45.47
N PRO A 92 23.31 -12.94 45.46
CA PRO A 92 22.49 -12.85 44.24
C PRO A 92 22.08 -11.41 43.90
N TYR A 93 21.79 -10.58 44.91
CA TYR A 93 21.41 -9.18 44.77
C TYR A 93 22.11 -8.37 45.87
N ALA A 94 22.71 -7.22 45.52
CA ALA A 94 23.35 -6.32 46.47
C ALA A 94 22.35 -5.28 47.04
N LEU A 95 21.29 -4.98 46.29
CA LEU A 95 20.12 -4.23 46.77
C LEU A 95 18.88 -5.10 46.55
N GLY A 96 18.27 -5.59 47.63
CA GLY A 96 17.09 -6.45 47.60
C GLY A 96 15.88 -5.84 48.30
N ASN A 97 14.67 -6.18 47.83
CA ASN A 97 13.42 -6.02 48.58
C ASN A 97 12.64 -7.34 48.59
N SER A 98 12.48 -7.90 49.78
CA SER A 98 11.58 -9.02 50.11
C SER A 98 10.33 -8.55 50.85
N GLY A 99 10.33 -7.31 51.36
CA GLY A 99 9.26 -6.67 52.11
C GLY A 99 8.21 -5.94 51.27
N ASN A 100 7.57 -4.92 51.85
CA ASN A 100 6.50 -4.14 51.24
C ASN A 100 6.80 -2.64 51.30
N ILE A 101 7.25 -2.05 50.19
CA ILE A 101 7.53 -0.62 50.06
C ILE A 101 6.28 0.08 49.50
N ILE A 102 5.73 1.04 50.22
CA ILE A 102 4.47 1.73 49.88
C ILE A 102 4.70 3.25 49.97
N LEU A 103 5.06 3.89 48.85
CA LEU A 103 5.38 5.32 48.77
C LEU A 103 4.24 6.05 48.03
N SER A 104 3.16 6.37 48.73
CA SER A 104 1.93 6.89 48.09
C SER A 104 2.01 8.36 47.67
N GLY A 105 3.04 9.10 48.09
CA GLY A 105 3.27 10.48 47.67
C GLY A 105 4.00 10.58 46.33
N ASP A 106 3.69 11.62 45.56
CA ASP A 106 4.19 11.80 44.19
C ASP A 106 5.72 11.88 44.09
N SER A 107 6.27 11.61 42.90
CA SER A 107 7.70 11.76 42.57
C SER A 107 8.66 10.91 43.41
N SER A 108 8.18 9.78 43.93
CA SER A 108 8.92 8.88 44.83
C SER A 108 9.66 7.78 44.05
N THR A 109 10.66 7.16 44.68
CA THR A 109 11.42 6.02 44.13
C THR A 109 11.46 4.85 45.11
N GLY A 110 10.98 3.66 44.71
CA GLY A 110 10.93 2.49 45.60
C GLY A 110 12.32 1.97 45.96
N ILE A 111 13.04 1.44 44.98
CA ILE A 111 14.46 1.06 45.11
C ILE A 111 15.29 1.68 43.97
N TYR A 112 16.53 2.06 44.27
CA TYR A 112 17.48 2.65 43.32
C TYR A 112 18.90 2.11 43.54
N GLY A 113 19.45 1.39 42.57
CA GLY A 113 20.86 1.01 42.56
C GLY A 113 21.67 1.72 41.46
N LYS A 114 22.89 2.12 41.79
CA LYS A 114 23.86 2.79 40.91
C LYS A 114 25.19 2.05 40.97
N ASN A 115 25.86 1.88 39.83
CA ASN A 115 27.19 1.24 39.73
C ASN A 115 27.28 -0.20 40.29
N ILE A 116 26.16 -0.93 40.39
CA ILE A 116 26.14 -2.26 41.02
C ILE A 116 26.75 -3.31 40.09
N SER A 117 27.75 -4.02 40.60
CA SER A 117 28.45 -5.11 39.91
C SER A 117 27.65 -6.41 39.93
N THR A 118 26.93 -6.67 41.03
CA THR A 118 26.02 -7.81 41.23
C THR A 118 24.67 -7.56 40.52
N ALA A 119 23.60 -7.29 41.26
CA ALA A 119 22.27 -6.99 40.75
C ALA A 119 21.40 -6.30 41.82
N ILE A 120 20.29 -5.72 41.37
CA ILE A 120 19.19 -5.19 42.17
C ILE A 120 18.00 -6.15 41.99
N GLY A 121 17.31 -6.52 43.08
CA GLY A 121 16.24 -7.53 43.06
C GLY A 121 14.99 -7.12 43.84
N ASN A 122 13.81 -7.33 43.26
CA ASN A 122 12.53 -7.22 43.98
C ASN A 122 11.80 -8.58 44.01
N ALA A 123 11.73 -9.22 45.18
CA ALA A 123 10.90 -10.40 45.45
C ALA A 123 9.60 -10.05 46.20
N GLY A 124 9.57 -8.89 46.89
CA GLY A 124 8.44 -8.38 47.63
C GLY A 124 7.51 -7.46 46.82
N THR A 125 6.77 -6.60 47.51
CA THR A 125 5.87 -5.62 46.90
C THR A 125 6.48 -4.22 46.89
N ILE A 126 6.35 -3.50 45.78
CA ILE A 126 6.59 -2.05 45.69
C ILE A 126 5.33 -1.38 45.12
N THR A 127 4.80 -0.40 45.83
CA THR A 127 3.66 0.43 45.40
C THR A 127 4.07 1.90 45.46
N VAL A 128 3.92 2.63 44.37
CA VAL A 128 4.26 4.07 44.31
C VAL A 128 3.09 4.93 43.83
N GLY A 129 3.07 6.19 44.28
CA GLY A 129 2.15 7.24 43.85
C GLY A 129 2.40 7.71 42.42
N ASP A 130 1.95 8.92 42.09
CA ASP A 130 2.05 9.45 40.72
C ASP A 130 3.46 10.04 40.46
N LYS A 131 3.86 10.19 39.19
CA LYS A 131 5.19 10.70 38.75
C LYS A 131 6.39 9.95 39.33
N SER A 132 6.20 8.71 39.76
CA SER A 132 7.14 7.94 40.59
C SER A 132 7.82 6.80 39.80
N THR A 133 8.89 6.21 40.34
CA THR A 133 9.55 5.02 39.76
C THR A 133 9.66 3.91 40.79
N ALA A 134 9.05 2.75 40.59
CA ALA A 134 9.08 1.70 41.62
C ALA A 134 10.48 1.06 41.77
N ALA A 135 11.17 0.76 40.67
CA ALA A 135 12.57 0.32 40.69
C ALA A 135 13.41 1.06 39.63
N TYR A 136 14.45 1.77 40.05
CA TYR A 136 15.38 2.51 39.19
C TYR A 136 16.79 1.90 39.23
N SER A 137 17.50 1.98 38.11
CA SER A 137 18.84 1.42 37.96
C SER A 137 19.69 2.25 37.01
N GLU A 138 20.91 2.57 37.44
CA GLU A 138 21.92 3.25 36.61
C GLU A 138 23.15 2.34 36.51
N ASP A 139 23.44 1.90 35.28
CA ASP A 139 24.47 0.91 34.91
C ASP A 139 24.57 -0.30 35.86
N SER A 140 23.39 -0.78 36.28
CA SER A 140 23.19 -1.87 37.22
C SER A 140 22.20 -2.89 36.63
N THR A 141 22.39 -4.18 36.89
CA THR A 141 21.40 -5.21 36.50
C THR A 141 20.20 -5.14 37.44
N LEU A 142 18.97 -5.19 36.91
CA LEU A 142 17.74 -5.04 37.71
C LEU A 142 16.71 -6.15 37.39
N GLU A 143 16.21 -6.83 38.42
CA GLU A 143 15.22 -7.90 38.30
C GLU A 143 13.99 -7.67 39.21
N ASN A 144 12.79 -7.75 38.64
CA ASN A 144 11.59 -8.05 39.42
C ASN A 144 11.42 -9.58 39.41
N ILE A 145 11.74 -10.20 40.53
CA ILE A 145 11.93 -11.65 40.70
C ILE A 145 10.56 -12.35 40.62
N SER A 146 10.54 -13.65 40.32
CA SER A 146 9.30 -14.44 40.33
C SER A 146 8.56 -14.32 41.68
N GLY A 147 7.33 -13.80 41.63
CA GLY A 147 6.51 -13.48 42.81
C GLY A 147 6.52 -12.00 43.22
N GLY A 148 7.54 -11.24 42.82
CA GLY A 148 7.65 -9.81 43.06
C GLY A 148 6.54 -9.00 42.38
N ASN A 149 6.01 -7.99 43.08
CA ASN A 149 4.82 -7.25 42.67
C ASN A 149 5.08 -5.75 42.66
N ILE A 150 4.83 -5.08 41.53
CA ILE A 150 5.04 -3.64 41.35
C ILE A 150 3.71 -2.98 40.97
N ASN A 151 3.31 -1.94 41.68
CA ASN A 151 2.08 -1.16 41.43
C ASN A 151 2.41 0.33 41.26
N ILE A 152 1.92 0.95 40.20
CA ILE A 152 2.32 2.32 39.81
C ILE A 152 1.13 3.27 39.57
N GLY A 153 1.33 4.53 39.97
CA GLY A 153 0.42 5.65 39.76
C GLY A 153 0.49 6.28 38.35
N SER A 154 -0.13 7.44 38.20
CA SER A 154 -0.17 8.19 36.92
C SER A 154 1.22 8.70 36.57
N GLU A 155 1.55 8.81 35.28
CA GLU A 155 2.86 9.33 34.81
C GLU A 155 4.07 8.61 35.46
N SER A 156 3.90 7.37 35.91
CA SER A 156 4.88 6.63 36.74
C SER A 156 5.45 5.41 36.01
N THR A 157 6.64 4.96 36.42
CA THR A 157 7.34 3.83 35.81
C THR A 157 7.48 2.65 36.79
N GLY A 158 7.24 1.42 36.32
CA GLY A 158 7.45 0.20 37.11
C GLY A 158 8.94 -0.06 37.32
N MET A 159 9.66 -0.39 36.25
CA MET A 159 11.10 -0.63 36.29
C MET A 159 11.82 0.23 35.24
N TYR A 160 12.95 0.85 35.59
CA TYR A 160 13.69 1.74 34.69
C TYR A 160 15.21 1.51 34.78
N LEU A 161 15.84 1.23 33.63
CA LEU A 161 17.29 1.12 33.47
C LEU A 161 17.83 2.23 32.56
N VAL A 162 18.81 2.97 33.07
CA VAL A 162 19.75 3.77 32.27
C VAL A 162 21.07 3.01 32.17
N SER A 163 21.59 2.78 30.96
CA SER A 163 22.86 2.05 30.81
C SER A 163 23.73 2.53 29.65
N SER A 164 24.99 2.78 29.98
CA SER A 164 26.10 3.00 29.04
C SER A 164 26.94 1.74 28.80
N SER A 165 26.80 0.71 29.66
CA SER A 165 27.60 -0.52 29.68
C SER A 165 26.88 -1.79 29.18
N GLY A 166 25.61 -1.70 28.76
CA GLY A 166 24.87 -2.83 28.18
C GLY A 166 24.23 -3.77 29.20
N LYS A 167 23.79 -3.23 30.34
CA LYS A 167 23.15 -3.99 31.43
C LYS A 167 21.77 -4.54 31.03
N THR A 168 21.23 -5.43 31.86
CA THR A 168 19.95 -6.12 31.61
C THR A 168 18.91 -5.78 32.68
N ILE A 169 17.66 -5.63 32.25
CA ILE A 169 16.49 -5.36 33.08
C ILE A 169 15.39 -6.39 32.80
N THR A 170 14.94 -7.13 33.82
CA THR A 170 14.09 -8.32 33.64
C THR A 170 12.87 -8.34 34.56
N ASN A 171 11.67 -8.57 34.00
CA ASN A 171 10.44 -8.82 34.76
C ASN A 171 10.08 -10.32 34.73
N ASN A 172 10.35 -11.01 35.84
CA ASN A 172 9.87 -12.36 36.15
C ASN A 172 8.65 -12.33 37.09
N GLY A 173 8.37 -11.19 37.74
CA GLY A 173 7.19 -10.94 38.58
C GLY A 173 6.02 -10.27 37.83
N THR A 174 5.24 -9.46 38.55
CA THR A 174 4.07 -8.74 38.01
C THR A 174 4.24 -7.22 38.15
N ILE A 175 3.93 -6.48 37.08
CA ILE A 175 3.88 -5.00 37.08
C ILE A 175 2.46 -4.55 36.72
N THR A 176 1.84 -3.72 37.55
CA THR A 176 0.47 -3.22 37.37
C THR A 176 0.41 -1.70 37.30
N GLY A 177 0.06 -1.14 36.14
CA GLY A 177 -0.44 0.23 36.03
C GLY A 177 -1.87 0.28 36.56
N LEU A 178 -2.12 1.03 37.63
CA LEU A 178 -3.40 0.97 38.35
C LEU A 178 -4.57 1.56 37.54
N ALA A 179 -5.80 1.17 37.89
CA ALA A 179 -7.00 1.63 37.20
C ALA A 179 -7.19 3.15 37.38
N GLY A 180 -7.40 3.87 36.26
CA GLY A 180 -7.48 5.34 36.26
C GLY A 180 -6.14 6.06 36.49
N LYS A 181 -5.01 5.35 36.42
CA LYS A 181 -3.65 5.89 36.54
C LYS A 181 -2.97 5.95 35.17
N ASN A 182 -3.30 7.02 34.45
CA ASN A 182 -2.94 7.23 33.05
C ASN A 182 -1.45 7.54 32.88
N LYS A 183 -0.90 7.31 31.67
CA LYS A 183 0.53 7.54 31.34
C LYS A 183 1.51 6.73 32.18
N SER A 184 1.04 5.62 32.75
CA SER A 184 1.87 4.65 33.46
C SER A 184 2.68 3.81 32.47
N VAL A 185 3.94 3.51 32.80
CA VAL A 185 4.86 2.73 31.97
C VAL A 185 5.36 1.50 32.74
N GLY A 186 5.19 0.30 32.18
CA GLY A 186 5.61 -0.94 32.84
C GLY A 186 7.12 -1.03 33.02
N MET A 187 7.87 -1.00 31.91
CA MET A 187 9.34 -1.05 31.91
C MET A 187 9.95 -0.03 30.95
N ILE A 188 11.06 0.60 31.32
CA ILE A 188 11.86 1.50 30.48
C ILE A 188 13.32 1.02 30.41
N VAL A 189 13.92 1.05 29.22
CA VAL A 189 15.37 0.99 29.03
C VAL A 189 15.85 2.20 28.21
N GLU A 190 16.89 2.89 28.70
CA GLU A 190 17.57 3.99 28.02
C GLU A 190 19.04 3.64 27.79
N ASN A 191 19.42 3.47 26.52
CA ASN A 191 20.82 3.27 26.13
C ASN A 191 21.53 4.63 25.99
N THR A 192 22.38 4.96 26.95
CA THR A 192 23.21 6.17 26.93
C THR A 192 24.60 5.93 26.34
N SER A 193 24.92 4.70 25.93
CA SER A 193 26.22 4.38 25.33
C SER A 193 26.35 5.05 23.96
N THR A 194 27.48 5.74 23.75
CA THR A 194 27.88 6.24 22.43
C THR A 194 28.65 5.19 21.61
N THR A 195 28.96 4.03 22.20
CA THR A 195 29.74 2.97 21.56
C THR A 195 28.84 1.98 20.84
N LEU A 196 29.00 1.87 19.52
CA LEU A 196 28.26 0.92 18.69
C LEU A 196 28.47 -0.53 19.18
N GLY A 197 27.38 -1.30 19.23
CA GLY A 197 27.38 -2.70 19.68
C GLY A 197 27.09 -2.89 21.18
N ILE A 198 27.23 -1.86 22.01
CA ILE A 198 26.76 -1.90 23.40
C ILE A 198 25.23 -1.77 23.41
N THR A 199 24.54 -2.89 23.63
CA THR A 199 23.07 -2.98 23.55
C THR A 199 22.50 -3.51 24.87
N PRO A 200 21.94 -2.66 25.75
CA PRO A 200 21.25 -3.13 26.94
C PRO A 200 19.99 -3.92 26.54
N THR A 201 19.54 -4.81 27.43
CA THR A 201 18.47 -5.77 27.11
C THR A 201 17.35 -5.69 28.13
N LEU A 202 16.12 -5.55 27.63
CA LEU A 202 14.88 -5.52 28.42
C LEU A 202 14.07 -6.78 28.14
N ILE A 203 13.77 -7.55 29.18
CA ILE A 203 13.07 -8.84 29.09
C ILE A 203 11.81 -8.82 29.95
N ASN A 204 10.64 -9.04 29.33
CA ASN A 204 9.43 -9.43 30.07
C ASN A 204 9.22 -10.95 29.95
N SER A 205 9.36 -11.68 31.05
CA SER A 205 9.11 -13.13 31.14
C SER A 205 7.76 -13.46 31.77
N SER A 206 7.08 -12.47 32.35
CA SER A 206 5.86 -12.65 33.14
C SER A 206 4.86 -11.53 32.81
N THR A 207 4.28 -10.83 33.78
CA THR A 207 3.07 -10.03 33.58
C THR A 207 3.32 -8.53 33.65
N ILE A 208 2.83 -7.79 32.65
CA ILE A 208 2.65 -6.34 32.67
C ILE A 208 1.18 -6.04 32.35
N ASP A 209 0.50 -5.30 33.21
CA ASP A 209 -0.96 -5.10 33.20
C ASP A 209 -1.31 -3.62 33.42
N ILE A 210 -1.60 -2.88 32.34
CA ILE A 210 -1.77 -1.41 32.33
C ILE A 210 -3.25 -1.04 32.24
N LYS A 211 -3.83 -0.57 33.35
CA LYS A 211 -5.28 -0.30 33.52
C LYS A 211 -5.65 1.18 33.40
N GLY A 212 -4.69 2.04 33.06
CA GLY A 212 -4.90 3.44 32.68
C GLY A 212 -4.97 3.63 31.17
N THR A 213 -5.19 4.87 30.74
CA THR A 213 -5.08 5.30 29.33
C THR A 213 -3.73 5.97 29.05
N GLU A 214 -3.38 6.13 27.77
CA GLU A 214 -2.09 6.71 27.31
C GLU A 214 -0.84 6.01 27.91
N GLY A 215 -1.00 4.75 28.34
CA GLY A 215 0.03 3.96 29.03
C GLY A 215 0.83 3.06 28.09
N VAL A 216 2.01 2.63 28.55
CA VAL A 216 2.95 1.83 27.75
C VAL A 216 3.42 0.60 28.52
N GLY A 217 3.36 -0.59 27.92
CA GLY A 217 3.87 -1.82 28.55
C GLY A 217 5.40 -1.80 28.68
N ILE A 218 6.08 -1.64 27.56
CA ILE A 218 7.55 -1.55 27.47
C ILE A 218 7.95 -0.34 26.61
N TYR A 219 8.88 0.49 27.07
CA TYR A 219 9.48 1.58 26.30
C TYR A 219 11.01 1.42 26.18
N SER A 220 11.49 1.30 24.95
CA SER A 220 12.91 1.24 24.58
C SER A 220 13.34 2.57 23.96
N ARG A 221 14.36 3.22 24.55
CA ARG A 221 14.88 4.50 24.07
C ARG A 221 16.40 4.62 24.13
N GLY A 222 16.95 5.66 23.51
CA GLY A 222 18.33 6.11 23.77
C GLY A 222 19.12 6.57 22.53
N VAL A 223 20.42 6.80 22.75
CA VAL A 223 21.39 7.22 21.72
C VAL A 223 21.73 6.08 20.75
N ASN A 224 21.62 4.83 21.23
CA ASN A 224 21.90 3.61 20.48
C ASN A 224 20.81 2.56 20.73
N ASN A 225 20.86 1.48 19.95
CA ASN A 225 19.87 0.41 19.98
C ASN A 225 19.82 -0.34 21.33
N SER A 226 18.62 -0.80 21.70
CA SER A 226 18.40 -1.74 22.82
C SER A 226 17.77 -3.03 22.28
N ASN A 227 17.92 -4.15 22.99
CA ASN A 227 17.20 -5.39 22.67
C ASN A 227 15.94 -5.47 23.53
N VAL A 228 14.76 -5.67 22.92
CA VAL A 228 13.50 -5.90 23.65
C VAL A 228 13.01 -7.31 23.39
N VAL A 229 12.73 -8.06 24.45
CA VAL A 229 12.21 -9.43 24.39
C VAL A 229 10.96 -9.57 25.25
N ASN A 230 9.83 -9.94 24.63
CA ASN A 230 8.63 -10.36 25.35
C ASN A 230 8.43 -11.87 25.21
N ASN A 231 8.58 -12.58 26.32
CA ASN A 231 8.24 -13.99 26.49
C ASN A 231 6.93 -14.19 27.27
N GLY A 232 6.54 -13.19 28.08
CA GLY A 232 5.35 -13.18 28.93
C GLY A 232 4.16 -12.41 28.35
N THR A 233 3.27 -11.93 29.23
CA THR A 233 2.02 -11.28 28.87
C THR A 233 2.09 -9.77 29.11
N ILE A 234 1.63 -8.99 28.12
CA ILE A 234 1.37 -7.55 28.22
C ILE A 234 -0.13 -7.34 27.96
N THR A 235 -0.84 -6.79 28.94
CA THR A 235 -2.28 -6.46 28.83
C THR A 235 -2.46 -4.96 29.01
N LEU A 236 -3.25 -4.34 28.13
CA LEU A 236 -3.61 -2.92 28.19
C LEU A 236 -5.12 -2.74 28.20
N ALA A 237 -5.62 -1.74 28.93
CA ALA A 237 -6.99 -1.24 28.79
C ALA A 237 -7.22 -0.55 27.41
N THR A 238 -8.46 -0.12 27.16
CA THR A 238 -8.82 0.74 26.03
C THR A 238 -8.12 2.11 26.13
N GLY A 239 -7.58 2.60 25.00
CA GLY A 239 -7.00 3.94 24.86
C GLY A 239 -8.06 5.05 24.77
N ILE A 240 -7.64 6.28 24.49
CA ILE A 240 -8.58 7.42 24.35
C ILE A 240 -9.08 7.56 22.90
N SER A 241 -8.16 7.42 21.95
CA SER A 241 -8.37 7.58 20.51
C SER A 241 -7.16 7.00 19.75
N GLU A 242 -7.26 6.82 18.43
CA GLU A 242 -6.13 6.45 17.55
C GLU A 242 -4.90 7.37 17.75
N THR A 243 -5.14 8.65 18.07
CA THR A 243 -4.13 9.67 18.34
C THR A 243 -3.57 9.67 19.76
N LEU A 244 -4.24 8.99 20.70
CA LEU A 244 -3.86 8.83 22.11
C LEU A 244 -4.04 7.36 22.57
N PRO A 245 -3.30 6.41 21.95
CA PRO A 245 -3.48 4.99 22.18
C PRO A 245 -2.79 4.50 23.47
N ASN A 246 -3.14 3.29 23.90
CA ASN A 246 -2.28 2.48 24.77
C ASN A 246 -1.32 1.64 23.92
N ILE A 247 -0.03 1.55 24.29
CA ILE A 247 0.99 0.86 23.47
C ILE A 247 1.63 -0.32 24.23
N GLY A 248 1.66 -1.52 23.65
CA GLY A 248 2.21 -2.71 24.30
C GLY A 248 3.73 -2.65 24.40
N ILE A 249 4.39 -2.44 23.27
CA ILE A 249 5.83 -2.18 23.17
C ILE A 249 6.07 -0.98 22.26
N TYR A 250 6.78 0.04 22.76
CA TYR A 250 7.25 1.18 21.97
C TYR A 250 8.78 1.20 21.95
N SER A 251 9.39 1.41 20.78
CA SER A 251 10.84 1.62 20.65
C SER A 251 11.13 2.80 19.72
N ASP A 252 11.80 3.84 20.23
CA ASP A 252 12.27 4.96 19.40
C ASP A 252 13.58 4.64 18.66
N ASN A 253 14.39 3.74 19.21
CA ASN A 253 15.66 3.32 18.63
C ASN A 253 15.45 2.19 17.61
N LYS A 254 16.44 2.03 16.72
CA LYS A 254 16.47 1.01 15.65
C LYS A 254 16.84 -0.38 16.16
N GLY A 255 16.63 -0.62 17.46
CA GLY A 255 16.78 -1.92 18.09
C GLY A 255 15.68 -2.89 17.66
N ARG A 256 15.97 -4.18 17.80
CA ARG A 256 15.03 -5.24 17.43
C ARG A 256 14.09 -5.56 18.58
N VAL A 257 12.80 -5.36 18.34
CA VAL A 257 11.73 -5.87 19.20
C VAL A 257 11.44 -7.32 18.83
N ASN A 258 11.42 -8.21 19.82
CA ASN A 258 11.13 -9.64 19.67
C ASN A 258 9.99 -10.05 20.61
N ASN A 259 8.74 -10.07 20.12
CA ASN A 259 7.65 -10.78 20.79
C ASN A 259 7.82 -12.27 20.51
N ASN A 260 8.58 -12.95 21.37
CA ASN A 260 9.21 -14.24 21.10
C ASN A 260 8.22 -15.40 21.30
N THR A 261 7.76 -15.58 22.54
CA THR A 261 6.66 -16.47 22.93
C THR A 261 5.52 -15.69 23.60
N GLY A 262 5.69 -14.37 23.75
CA GLY A 262 4.82 -13.55 24.55
C GLY A 262 3.45 -13.29 23.93
N THR A 263 2.51 -12.87 24.77
CA THR A 263 1.19 -12.41 24.35
C THR A 263 1.05 -10.93 24.61
N ILE A 264 0.54 -10.18 23.63
CA ILE A 264 0.19 -8.77 23.77
C ILE A 264 -1.32 -8.63 23.49
N SER A 265 -2.07 -8.10 24.44
CA SER A 265 -3.51 -7.85 24.33
C SER A 265 -3.83 -6.40 24.64
N THR A 266 -4.53 -5.71 23.74
CA THR A 266 -5.00 -4.33 23.97
C THR A 266 -6.51 -4.28 24.16
N GLY A 267 -7.02 -3.16 24.71
CA GLY A 267 -8.40 -2.73 24.45
C GLY A 267 -8.52 -2.06 23.08
N ASP A 268 -9.59 -1.30 22.88
CA ASP A 268 -9.78 -0.45 21.70
C ASP A 268 -8.77 0.70 21.70
N TYR A 269 -8.51 1.30 20.54
CA TYR A 269 -7.47 2.33 20.36
C TYR A 269 -6.10 1.89 20.92
N GLY A 270 -5.74 0.62 20.69
CA GLY A 270 -4.48 0.02 21.12
C GLY A 270 -3.45 -0.09 19.99
N ILE A 271 -2.17 -0.07 20.35
CA ILE A 271 -1.08 -0.51 19.47
C ILE A 271 -0.34 -1.67 20.15
N GLY A 272 -0.24 -2.82 19.51
CA GLY A 272 0.48 -3.98 20.06
C GLY A 272 1.99 -3.72 20.15
N ILE A 273 2.61 -3.41 19.01
CA ILE A 273 4.03 -3.04 18.91
C ILE A 273 4.19 -1.83 17.99
N TYR A 274 4.99 -0.83 18.40
CA TYR A 274 5.48 0.27 17.56
C TYR A 274 7.02 0.25 17.55
N ALA A 275 7.63 -0.16 16.43
CA ALA A 275 9.09 -0.10 16.23
C ALA A 275 9.57 -0.18 14.75
N GLU A 276 10.73 0.43 14.49
CA GLU A 276 11.92 -0.18 13.84
C GLU A 276 11.77 -1.59 13.26
N GLU A 277 12.46 -2.55 13.89
CA GLU A 277 12.49 -3.95 13.50
C GLU A 277 11.64 -4.80 14.44
N VAL A 278 10.74 -5.62 13.89
CA VAL A 278 9.83 -6.45 14.67
C VAL A 278 9.95 -7.92 14.27
N ARG A 279 10.15 -8.78 15.26
CA ARG A 279 9.89 -10.23 15.17
C ARG A 279 8.71 -10.57 16.09
N ASN A 280 7.70 -11.21 15.52
CA ASN A 280 6.53 -11.70 16.25
C ASN A 280 6.43 -13.23 16.09
N GLY A 281 7.04 -13.99 17.00
CA GLY A 281 6.80 -15.42 17.16
C GLY A 281 5.64 -15.74 18.11
N GLY A 282 5.27 -14.78 18.96
CA GLY A 282 4.15 -14.88 19.89
C GLY A 282 2.82 -14.38 19.33
N ASN A 283 1.90 -14.06 20.26
CA ASN A 283 0.53 -13.70 19.95
C ASN A 283 0.32 -12.19 20.12
N ILE A 284 -0.37 -11.55 19.18
CA ILE A 284 -0.86 -10.17 19.30
C ILE A 284 -2.37 -10.19 19.08
N SER A 285 -3.13 -9.57 19.98
CA SER A 285 -4.58 -9.40 19.87
C SER A 285 -4.94 -7.95 20.13
N VAL A 286 -5.54 -7.30 19.15
CA VAL A 286 -6.02 -5.92 19.26
C VAL A 286 -7.53 -5.85 19.02
N GLN A 287 -8.21 -4.94 19.71
CA GLN A 287 -9.66 -4.74 19.57
C GLN A 287 -9.94 -3.70 18.47
N ASN A 288 -10.90 -2.80 18.67
CA ASN A 288 -11.41 -1.94 17.60
C ASN A 288 -10.56 -0.67 17.42
N SER A 289 -10.55 -0.12 16.21
CA SER A 289 -9.72 1.03 15.79
C SER A 289 -8.28 0.95 16.32
N SER A 290 -7.65 -0.23 16.16
CA SER A 290 -6.37 -0.59 16.80
C SER A 290 -5.37 -1.20 15.80
N ILE A 291 -4.07 -1.18 16.13
CA ILE A 291 -2.99 -1.65 15.25
C ILE A 291 -2.16 -2.75 15.92
N GLY A 292 -2.06 -3.93 15.31
CA GLY A 292 -1.25 -5.05 15.82
C GLY A 292 0.24 -4.72 15.86
N ILE A 293 0.82 -4.38 14.70
CA ILE A 293 2.20 -3.92 14.55
C ILE A 293 2.22 -2.63 13.72
N PHE A 294 2.70 -1.53 14.30
CA PHE A 294 3.02 -0.29 13.58
C PHE A 294 4.55 -0.20 13.36
N SER A 295 4.99 0.04 12.12
CA SER A 295 6.42 0.08 11.80
C SER A 295 6.75 1.18 10.78
N SER A 296 7.39 2.24 11.27
CA SER A 296 8.15 3.24 10.49
C SER A 296 9.63 2.82 10.42
N GLY A 297 10.40 3.30 9.43
CA GLY A 297 11.80 2.87 9.18
C GLY A 297 12.06 2.71 7.66
N SER A 298 13.05 1.97 7.13
CA SER A 298 14.13 1.16 7.73
C SER A 298 13.70 -0.14 8.44
N GLY A 299 14.54 -1.19 8.40
CA GLY A 299 14.30 -2.45 9.11
C GLY A 299 13.39 -3.47 8.41
N PHE A 300 12.78 -4.36 9.19
CA PHE A 300 11.90 -5.44 8.72
C PHE A 300 10.76 -5.74 9.72
N VAL A 301 9.69 -6.36 9.23
CA VAL A 301 8.65 -7.01 10.06
C VAL A 301 8.59 -8.48 9.68
N ASN A 302 8.72 -9.37 10.66
CA ASN A 302 8.63 -10.82 10.46
C ASN A 302 7.64 -11.43 11.47
N SER A 303 6.48 -11.85 10.97
CA SER A 303 5.45 -12.54 11.76
C SER A 303 5.51 -14.04 11.51
N LEU A 304 5.75 -14.78 12.58
CA LEU A 304 5.78 -16.24 12.66
C LEU A 304 4.70 -16.80 13.60
N GLY A 305 4.15 -15.96 14.50
CA GLY A 305 3.02 -16.27 15.37
C GLY A 305 1.70 -15.63 14.90
N SER A 306 0.71 -15.52 15.80
CA SER A 306 -0.65 -15.08 15.45
C SER A 306 -0.89 -13.57 15.63
N ILE A 307 -1.64 -12.96 14.73
CA ILE A 307 -2.19 -11.59 14.88
C ILE A 307 -3.72 -11.64 14.76
N SER A 308 -4.43 -11.22 15.80
CA SER A 308 -5.89 -11.03 15.77
C SER A 308 -6.23 -9.54 15.74
N VAL A 309 -7.04 -9.14 14.77
CA VAL A 309 -7.45 -7.77 14.49
C VAL A 309 -8.96 -7.64 14.73
N GLY A 310 -9.36 -6.62 15.50
CA GLY A 310 -10.77 -6.28 15.76
C GLY A 310 -11.47 -5.64 14.56
N THR A 311 -12.43 -4.76 14.83
CA THR A 311 -13.24 -4.08 13.80
C THR A 311 -12.92 -2.58 13.67
N GLY A 312 -13.56 -1.88 12.74
CA GLY A 312 -13.56 -0.42 12.68
C GLY A 312 -12.20 0.20 12.34
N GLU A 313 -11.75 -0.07 11.12
CA GLU A 313 -10.48 0.39 10.52
C GLU A 313 -9.22 -0.12 11.26
N SER A 314 -9.35 -1.22 12.01
CA SER A 314 -8.22 -1.88 12.68
C SER A 314 -7.24 -2.51 11.68
N VAL A 315 -5.96 -2.59 12.03
CA VAL A 315 -4.88 -3.01 11.12
C VAL A 315 -3.98 -4.07 11.76
N GLY A 316 -3.75 -5.20 11.10
CA GLY A 316 -2.81 -6.22 11.56
C GLY A 316 -1.35 -5.75 11.55
N ILE A 317 -0.88 -5.30 10.39
CA ILE A 317 0.45 -4.71 10.20
C ILE A 317 0.32 -3.39 9.42
N PHE A 318 0.59 -2.26 10.08
CA PHE A 318 0.73 -0.95 9.44
C PHE A 318 2.22 -0.65 9.22
N ALA A 319 2.62 -0.50 7.96
CA ALA A 319 3.99 -0.22 7.57
C ALA A 319 4.11 1.10 6.79
N THR A 320 5.15 1.87 7.10
CA THR A 320 5.47 3.14 6.45
C THR A 320 6.98 3.38 6.41
N GLY A 321 7.42 4.43 5.72
CA GLY A 321 8.84 4.66 5.40
C GLY A 321 9.34 3.77 4.25
N SER A 322 10.61 3.36 4.22
CA SER A 322 11.24 2.80 3.02
C SER A 322 12.14 1.58 3.22
N GLY A 323 12.25 0.78 2.16
CA GLY A 323 13.16 -0.38 2.04
C GLY A 323 12.77 -1.63 2.84
N LYS A 324 11.66 -1.60 3.59
CA LYS A 324 11.28 -2.64 4.55
C LYS A 324 10.90 -3.95 3.86
N LEU A 325 11.31 -5.07 4.46
CA LEU A 325 10.73 -6.38 4.18
C LEU A 325 9.68 -6.72 5.26
N ILE A 326 8.45 -6.96 4.83
CA ILE A 326 7.32 -7.44 5.62
C ILE A 326 7.11 -8.90 5.23
N SER A 327 7.10 -9.79 6.22
CA SER A 327 7.08 -11.24 5.99
C SER A 327 6.11 -11.94 6.95
N MET A 328 5.31 -12.87 6.40
CA MET A 328 4.41 -13.75 7.15
C MET A 328 4.72 -15.19 6.77
N GLY A 329 5.15 -16.02 7.73
CA GLY A 329 5.58 -17.40 7.46
C GLY A 329 4.47 -18.46 7.58
N PRO A 330 4.73 -19.71 7.18
CA PRO A 330 3.72 -20.80 7.10
C PRO A 330 3.23 -21.35 8.45
N LEU A 331 3.79 -20.87 9.56
CA LEU A 331 3.30 -21.12 10.91
C LEU A 331 2.55 -19.91 11.51
N SER A 332 2.55 -18.76 10.83
CA SER A 332 1.80 -17.58 11.26
C SER A 332 0.34 -17.64 10.83
N SER A 333 -0.52 -16.88 11.52
CA SER A 333 -1.95 -16.83 11.27
C SER A 333 -2.51 -15.44 11.51
N MET A 334 -3.50 -15.02 10.73
CA MET A 334 -4.15 -13.72 10.87
C MET A 334 -5.69 -13.84 10.81
N THR A 335 -6.37 -13.15 11.73
CA THR A 335 -7.84 -12.99 11.73
C THR A 335 -8.19 -11.51 11.64
N ILE A 336 -9.12 -11.16 10.76
CA ILE A 336 -9.49 -9.77 10.43
C ILE A 336 -11.00 -9.61 10.63
N GLY A 337 -11.40 -8.78 11.60
CA GLY A 337 -12.80 -8.41 11.85
C GLY A 337 -13.37 -7.49 10.78
N ASP A 338 -14.65 -7.11 10.92
CA ASP A 338 -15.33 -6.25 9.93
C ASP A 338 -14.66 -4.87 9.75
N THR A 339 -14.73 -4.35 8.52
CA THR A 339 -14.22 -3.04 8.11
C THR A 339 -12.74 -2.84 8.47
N SER A 340 -11.91 -3.88 8.34
CA SER A 340 -10.53 -3.90 8.86
C SER A 340 -9.50 -4.50 7.89
N PHE A 341 -8.22 -4.35 8.22
CA PHE A 341 -7.09 -4.53 7.31
C PHE A 341 -6.09 -5.57 7.82
N GLY A 342 -5.59 -6.43 6.93
CA GLY A 342 -4.48 -7.34 7.25
C GLY A 342 -3.13 -6.62 7.27
N ILE A 343 -2.72 -6.09 6.10
CA ILE A 343 -1.48 -5.33 5.90
C ILE A 343 -1.81 -4.01 5.19
N VAL A 344 -1.34 -2.91 5.76
CA VAL A 344 -1.37 -1.56 5.15
C VAL A 344 0.07 -1.11 4.90
N ASN A 345 0.46 -0.91 3.64
CA ASN A 345 1.75 -0.34 3.27
C ASN A 345 1.57 1.05 2.64
N THR A 346 1.99 2.07 3.39
CA THR A 346 2.04 3.49 2.96
C THR A 346 3.46 3.95 2.67
N GLY A 347 4.41 3.01 2.58
CA GLY A 347 5.82 3.29 2.37
C GLY A 347 6.24 3.38 0.90
N SER A 348 7.55 3.32 0.68
CA SER A 348 8.18 3.44 -0.64
C SER A 348 9.37 2.50 -0.79
N GLY A 349 9.34 1.61 -1.78
CA GLY A 349 10.37 0.56 -1.92
C GLY A 349 10.27 -0.51 -0.84
N ASN A 350 9.10 -0.66 -0.23
CA ASN A 350 8.76 -1.72 0.72
C ASN A 350 8.27 -2.97 -0.02
N GLY A 351 8.40 -4.10 0.66
CA GLY A 351 8.15 -5.41 0.12
C GLY A 351 7.35 -6.29 1.07
N ILE A 352 6.37 -7.02 0.54
CA ILE A 352 5.50 -7.93 1.28
C ILE A 352 5.66 -9.34 0.70
N VAL A 353 6.03 -10.29 1.56
CA VAL A 353 6.00 -11.73 1.26
C VAL A 353 5.04 -12.41 2.23
N SER A 354 3.95 -12.96 1.71
CA SER A 354 2.93 -13.62 2.51
C SER A 354 2.84 -15.11 2.18
N ASP A 355 3.12 -15.96 3.15
CA ASP A 355 3.24 -17.41 3.02
C ASP A 355 2.51 -18.14 4.18
N MET A 356 1.34 -17.66 4.59
CA MET A 356 0.44 -18.35 5.54
C MET A 356 -0.38 -19.44 4.86
N LEU A 357 -0.88 -20.41 5.63
CA LEU A 357 -1.79 -21.44 5.10
C LEU A 357 -3.08 -20.85 4.50
N ASN A 358 -3.68 -19.87 5.18
CA ASN A 358 -4.81 -19.06 4.68
C ASN A 358 -5.03 -17.81 5.54
N VAL A 359 -5.81 -16.86 5.01
CA VAL A 359 -6.42 -15.75 5.74
C VAL A 359 -7.91 -15.68 5.41
N ASN A 360 -8.72 -15.29 6.40
CA ASN A 360 -10.16 -15.14 6.26
C ASN A 360 -10.54 -13.67 6.44
N LEU A 361 -11.29 -13.11 5.48
CA LEU A 361 -11.84 -11.75 5.54
C LEU A 361 -13.32 -11.78 5.93
N SER A 362 -13.70 -10.85 6.80
CA SER A 362 -15.08 -10.64 7.27
C SER A 362 -15.86 -9.80 6.25
N ASN A 363 -16.54 -8.71 6.63
CA ASN A 363 -17.15 -7.76 5.68
C ASN A 363 -16.29 -6.49 5.54
N ASP A 364 -16.38 -5.81 4.40
CA ASP A 364 -15.77 -4.51 4.13
C ASP A 364 -14.24 -4.46 4.41
N SER A 365 -13.58 -5.61 4.34
CA SER A 365 -12.21 -5.82 4.82
C SER A 365 -11.22 -6.00 3.67
N MET A 366 -9.95 -5.67 3.90
CA MET A 366 -8.90 -5.80 2.88
C MET A 366 -7.70 -6.59 3.42
N TYR A 367 -7.24 -7.62 2.70
CA TYR A 367 -6.09 -8.39 3.19
C TYR A 367 -4.77 -7.62 3.01
N ILE A 368 -4.45 -7.17 1.79
CA ILE A 368 -3.29 -6.30 1.54
C ILE A 368 -3.73 -5.03 0.83
N TYR A 369 -3.39 -3.88 1.42
CA TYR A 369 -3.52 -2.55 0.83
C TYR A 369 -2.13 -1.92 0.71
N SER A 370 -1.72 -1.50 -0.50
CA SER A 370 -0.43 -0.86 -0.74
C SER A 370 -0.53 0.28 -1.76
N ILE A 371 -0.07 1.47 -1.38
CA ILE A 371 0.08 2.63 -2.29
C ILE A 371 1.52 2.82 -2.80
N ASP A 372 2.41 1.88 -2.46
CA ASP A 372 3.81 1.90 -2.85
C ASP A 372 3.98 1.53 -4.33
N THR A 373 4.45 2.50 -5.13
CA THR A 373 4.73 2.38 -6.56
C THR A 373 6.19 2.06 -6.87
N MET A 374 7.08 2.06 -5.87
CA MET A 374 8.52 1.90 -6.10
C MET A 374 8.94 0.45 -5.86
N ALA A 375 9.54 -0.18 -6.86
CA ALA A 375 10.04 -1.55 -6.76
C ALA A 375 11.05 -1.69 -5.59
N PRO A 376 10.91 -2.69 -4.71
CA PRO A 376 11.76 -2.82 -3.54
C PRO A 376 13.13 -3.41 -3.87
N THR A 377 14.17 -2.90 -3.21
CA THR A 377 15.54 -3.41 -3.33
C THR A 377 15.79 -4.71 -2.56
N SER A 378 14.85 -5.12 -1.68
CA SER A 378 15.06 -6.10 -0.61
C SER A 378 14.20 -7.37 -0.70
N VAL A 379 13.24 -7.49 -1.61
CA VAL A 379 12.36 -8.68 -1.73
C VAL A 379 13.03 -9.81 -2.49
N GLY A 380 13.96 -10.52 -1.83
CA GLY A 380 14.51 -11.80 -2.32
C GLY A 380 15.15 -11.78 -3.72
N GLY A 381 15.51 -10.60 -4.24
CA GLY A 381 15.98 -10.41 -5.62
C GLY A 381 14.90 -10.41 -6.70
N SER A 382 13.60 -10.42 -6.35
CA SER A 382 12.49 -10.50 -7.31
C SER A 382 12.06 -9.16 -7.90
N GLY A 383 12.32 -8.03 -7.22
CA GLY A 383 11.87 -6.69 -7.61
C GLY A 383 10.36 -6.42 -7.44
N LYS A 384 9.61 -7.33 -6.81
CA LYS A 384 8.14 -7.23 -6.65
C LYS A 384 7.76 -6.62 -5.31
N ASN A 385 6.79 -5.69 -5.28
CA ASN A 385 6.27 -5.11 -4.04
C ASN A 385 5.48 -6.12 -3.20
N ILE A 386 4.72 -7.02 -3.84
CA ILE A 386 3.90 -8.04 -3.18
C ILE A 386 4.14 -9.40 -3.83
N VAL A 387 4.44 -10.41 -3.04
CA VAL A 387 4.42 -11.83 -3.42
C VAL A 387 3.53 -12.58 -2.43
N ASN A 388 2.40 -13.09 -2.90
CA ASN A 388 1.39 -13.76 -2.06
C ASN A 388 1.27 -15.25 -2.41
N TYR A 389 1.64 -16.13 -1.49
CA TYR A 389 1.34 -17.58 -1.51
C TYR A 389 0.12 -17.92 -0.64
N THR A 390 -0.25 -17.04 0.29
CA THR A 390 -1.40 -17.22 1.20
C THR A 390 -2.72 -17.37 0.45
N ALA A 391 -3.50 -18.40 0.79
CA ALA A 391 -4.88 -18.52 0.30
C ALA A 391 -5.81 -17.51 0.98
N ILE A 392 -6.54 -16.70 0.20
CA ILE A 392 -7.43 -15.65 0.71
C ILE A 392 -8.89 -16.11 0.59
N ASN A 393 -9.58 -16.30 1.70
CA ASN A 393 -11.01 -16.60 1.72
C ASN A 393 -11.82 -15.36 2.13
N MET A 394 -12.73 -14.90 1.27
CA MET A 394 -13.64 -13.81 1.58
C MET A 394 -14.97 -14.39 2.06
N LEU A 395 -15.20 -14.35 3.37
CA LEU A 395 -16.33 -15.00 4.04
C LEU A 395 -17.51 -14.04 4.27
N GLY A 396 -17.27 -12.72 4.23
CA GLY A 396 -18.30 -11.69 4.13
C GLY A 396 -18.28 -10.96 2.78
N SER A 397 -18.90 -9.79 2.74
CA SER A 397 -19.15 -9.00 1.52
C SER A 397 -18.22 -7.78 1.37
N ARG A 398 -18.10 -7.26 0.14
CA ARG A 398 -17.40 -6.01 -0.22
C ARG A 398 -15.90 -5.97 0.15
N ASN A 399 -15.26 -7.13 0.16
CA ASN A 399 -13.84 -7.28 0.51
C ASN A 399 -12.90 -7.08 -0.68
N TYR A 400 -11.63 -6.80 -0.39
CA TYR A 400 -10.53 -6.85 -1.36
C TYR A 400 -9.42 -7.81 -0.92
N GLY A 401 -8.93 -8.65 -1.82
CA GLY A 401 -7.79 -9.52 -1.54
C GLY A 401 -6.48 -8.73 -1.53
N ILE A 402 -6.09 -8.23 -2.70
CA ILE A 402 -4.89 -7.40 -2.86
C ILE A 402 -5.24 -6.12 -3.61
N TYR A 403 -5.05 -4.96 -2.99
CA TYR A 403 -5.18 -3.63 -3.57
C TYR A 403 -3.79 -2.98 -3.63
N SER A 404 -3.26 -2.72 -4.84
CA SER A 404 -1.86 -2.30 -4.99
C SER A 404 -1.59 -1.30 -6.10
N ALA A 405 -0.70 -0.35 -5.81
CA ALA A 405 -0.08 0.56 -6.78
C ALA A 405 1.27 0.06 -7.34
N GLY A 406 1.81 -1.04 -6.79
CA GLY A 406 3.13 -1.58 -7.13
C GLY A 406 3.05 -2.86 -7.97
N ILE A 407 4.17 -3.61 -8.02
CA ILE A 407 4.25 -4.89 -8.71
C ILE A 407 3.78 -6.04 -7.80
N VAL A 408 2.76 -6.79 -8.22
CA VAL A 408 2.11 -7.87 -7.46
C VAL A 408 2.23 -9.20 -8.19
N GLU A 409 2.59 -10.25 -7.46
CA GLU A 409 2.44 -11.64 -7.88
C GLU A 409 1.60 -12.43 -6.87
N ASN A 410 0.51 -13.03 -7.36
CA ASN A 410 -0.35 -13.91 -6.59
C ASN A 410 -0.17 -15.37 -7.03
N ASN A 411 0.35 -16.18 -6.11
CA ASN A 411 0.55 -17.63 -6.22
C ASN A 411 -0.40 -18.42 -5.28
N GLY A 412 -1.12 -17.74 -4.39
CA GLY A 412 -2.14 -18.33 -3.50
C GLY A 412 -3.55 -18.27 -4.09
N ASN A 413 -4.39 -19.26 -3.79
CA ASN A 413 -5.77 -19.27 -4.28
C ASN A 413 -6.63 -18.18 -3.59
N ILE A 414 -7.50 -17.52 -4.35
CA ILE A 414 -8.42 -16.49 -3.83
C ILE A 414 -9.86 -17.00 -4.00
N LYS A 415 -10.60 -17.12 -2.90
CA LYS A 415 -11.96 -17.68 -2.90
C LYS A 415 -12.97 -16.67 -2.38
N MET A 416 -13.98 -16.36 -3.18
CA MET A 416 -14.95 -15.29 -2.92
C MET A 416 -16.41 -15.74 -3.02
N ASP A 417 -16.68 -17.01 -3.37
CA ASP A 417 -18.01 -17.57 -3.63
C ASP A 417 -18.75 -18.07 -2.37
N ALA A 418 -18.49 -17.45 -1.21
CA ALA A 418 -19.17 -17.77 0.03
C ALA A 418 -20.68 -17.42 -0.04
N PHE A 419 -21.51 -18.24 0.61
CA PHE A 419 -22.96 -18.10 0.56
C PHE A 419 -23.43 -16.77 1.17
N ASN A 420 -24.35 -16.08 0.49
CA ASN A 420 -24.82 -14.73 0.81
C ASN A 420 -23.75 -13.62 0.81
N THR A 421 -22.57 -13.83 0.23
CA THR A 421 -21.58 -12.76 0.03
C THR A 421 -21.73 -12.08 -1.33
N ILE A 422 -21.50 -10.77 -1.39
CA ILE A 422 -21.63 -9.93 -2.59
C ILE A 422 -20.48 -8.92 -2.69
N GLY A 423 -20.10 -8.54 -3.91
CA GLY A 423 -19.23 -7.38 -4.13
C GLY A 423 -17.74 -7.56 -3.81
N ASN A 424 -17.26 -8.80 -3.71
CA ASN A 424 -15.87 -9.12 -3.39
C ASN A 424 -14.95 -8.97 -4.61
N VAL A 425 -13.76 -8.39 -4.43
CA VAL A 425 -12.77 -8.15 -5.50
C VAL A 425 -11.45 -8.86 -5.17
N GLY A 426 -11.00 -9.76 -6.05
CA GLY A 426 -9.81 -10.59 -5.80
C GLY A 426 -8.52 -9.77 -5.74
N ILE A 427 -8.18 -9.11 -6.85
CA ILE A 427 -6.99 -8.27 -6.99
C ILE A 427 -7.35 -6.97 -7.71
N PHE A 428 -6.95 -5.80 -7.20
CA PHE A 428 -7.13 -4.50 -7.85
C PHE A 428 -5.78 -3.80 -8.03
N SER A 429 -5.39 -3.58 -9.30
CA SER A 429 -4.21 -2.80 -9.68
C SER A 429 -4.57 -1.33 -9.92
N ILE A 430 -3.86 -0.41 -9.28
CA ILE A 430 -4.11 1.04 -9.32
C ILE A 430 -2.86 1.83 -9.71
N ASN A 431 -3.01 3.14 -9.98
CA ASN A 431 -1.91 4.10 -10.24
C ASN A 431 -0.83 3.63 -11.25
N GLY A 432 -1.20 2.82 -12.23
CA GLY A 432 -0.28 2.27 -13.24
C GLY A 432 0.52 1.04 -12.80
N GLY A 433 0.27 0.49 -11.61
CA GLY A 433 0.89 -0.75 -11.12
C GLY A 433 0.59 -1.98 -11.98
N GLU A 434 1.23 -3.09 -11.65
CA GLU A 434 1.16 -4.35 -12.40
C GLU A 434 0.83 -5.53 -11.48
N ALA A 435 -0.27 -6.23 -11.72
CA ALA A 435 -0.68 -7.36 -10.91
C ALA A 435 -0.90 -8.65 -11.71
N THR A 436 -0.16 -9.70 -11.34
CA THR A 436 -0.18 -11.00 -12.00
C THR A 436 -0.78 -12.08 -11.09
N ASN A 437 -1.74 -12.84 -11.60
CA ASN A 437 -2.26 -14.05 -10.97
C ASN A 437 -1.70 -15.31 -11.62
N ASN A 438 -1.12 -16.21 -10.84
CA ASN A 438 -0.63 -17.53 -11.24
C ASN A 438 -1.45 -18.69 -10.61
N ALA A 439 -2.53 -18.38 -9.89
CA ALA A 439 -3.30 -19.33 -9.07
C ALA A 439 -4.79 -19.38 -9.48
N THR A 440 -5.64 -20.06 -8.70
CA THR A 440 -7.09 -20.05 -8.93
C THR A 440 -7.77 -18.88 -8.19
N ILE A 441 -8.53 -18.06 -8.90
CA ILE A 441 -9.43 -17.05 -8.34
C ILE A 441 -10.88 -17.49 -8.59
N THR A 442 -11.61 -17.80 -7.53
CA THR A 442 -13.04 -18.17 -7.58
C THR A 442 -13.89 -16.96 -7.22
N VAL A 443 -14.59 -16.39 -8.21
CA VAL A 443 -15.34 -15.12 -8.10
C VAL A 443 -16.75 -15.38 -7.56
N GLY A 444 -17.11 -14.65 -6.48
CA GLY A 444 -18.44 -14.64 -5.87
C GLY A 444 -19.39 -13.63 -6.48
N TYR A 445 -20.56 -13.47 -5.85
CA TYR A 445 -21.75 -12.86 -6.46
C TYR A 445 -21.72 -11.33 -6.60
N THR A 446 -22.51 -10.83 -7.55
CA THR A 446 -22.78 -9.39 -7.76
C THR A 446 -24.13 -8.98 -7.17
N GLU A 447 -24.14 -7.86 -6.47
CA GLU A 447 -25.34 -7.11 -6.11
C GLU A 447 -25.76 -6.20 -7.26
N ILE A 448 -26.77 -6.61 -8.03
CA ILE A 448 -27.41 -5.73 -9.02
C ILE A 448 -28.21 -4.65 -8.27
N PRO A 449 -27.95 -3.35 -8.51
CA PRO A 449 -28.65 -2.29 -7.80
C PRO A 449 -30.11 -2.22 -8.26
N LEU A 450 -31.04 -2.20 -7.30
CA LEU A 450 -32.49 -2.20 -7.54
C LEU A 450 -33.04 -0.89 -8.16
N SER A 451 -32.19 0.12 -8.33
CA SER A 451 -32.51 1.42 -8.93
C SER A 451 -31.23 2.10 -9.42
N ALA A 452 -31.32 2.92 -10.47
CA ALA A 452 -30.17 3.66 -11.03
C ALA A 452 -29.50 4.63 -10.04
N ASN A 453 -30.17 4.97 -8.93
CA ASN A 453 -29.63 5.83 -7.87
C ASN A 453 -28.92 5.05 -6.74
N ILE A 454 -28.87 3.73 -6.80
CA ILE A 454 -28.15 2.87 -5.84
C ILE A 454 -26.85 2.43 -6.50
N LYS A 455 -25.70 2.57 -5.82
CA LYS A 455 -24.43 2.00 -6.30
C LYS A 455 -24.40 0.49 -6.01
N GLY A 456 -24.17 -0.36 -7.01
CA GLY A 456 -24.19 -1.83 -6.87
C GLY A 456 -22.82 -2.45 -6.60
N SER A 457 -22.78 -3.51 -5.79
CA SER A 457 -21.54 -4.18 -5.37
C SER A 457 -21.18 -5.36 -6.29
N TYR A 458 -20.27 -5.16 -7.24
CA TYR A 458 -19.89 -6.19 -8.23
C TYR A 458 -18.83 -7.18 -7.72
N GLY A 459 -19.06 -8.47 -7.93
CA GLY A 459 -18.04 -9.50 -7.72
C GLY A 459 -17.05 -9.52 -8.89
N ILE A 460 -15.75 -9.37 -8.62
CA ILE A 460 -14.71 -9.25 -9.66
C ILE A 460 -13.48 -10.09 -9.32
N GLY A 461 -12.97 -10.89 -10.27
CA GLY A 461 -11.73 -11.67 -10.09
C GLY A 461 -10.49 -10.78 -10.02
N MET A 462 -10.25 -9.99 -11.08
CA MET A 462 -9.17 -8.99 -11.15
C MET A 462 -9.70 -7.67 -11.72
N ALA A 463 -9.26 -6.53 -11.17
CA ALA A 463 -9.66 -5.19 -11.59
C ALA A 463 -8.43 -4.30 -11.87
N ALA A 464 -8.55 -3.37 -12.82
CA ALA A 464 -7.51 -2.40 -13.16
C ALA A 464 -8.08 -1.03 -13.55
N GLY A 465 -7.47 0.03 -13.01
CA GLY A 465 -7.84 1.41 -13.32
C GLY A 465 -9.20 1.85 -12.74
N PHE A 466 -9.41 3.17 -12.73
CA PHE A 466 -10.61 3.82 -12.21
C PHE A 466 -10.88 5.12 -12.95
N ASN A 467 -12.16 5.42 -13.18
CA ASN A 467 -12.61 6.53 -14.01
C ASN A 467 -12.64 7.89 -13.28
N GLY A 468 -12.30 7.90 -12.00
CA GLY A 468 -12.43 9.06 -11.12
C GLY A 468 -13.86 9.24 -10.60
N ASP A 469 -13.99 9.96 -9.49
CA ASP A 469 -15.23 10.57 -9.02
C ASP A 469 -14.95 11.95 -8.39
N ALA A 470 -15.90 12.51 -7.63
CA ALA A 470 -15.75 13.82 -6.99
C ALA A 470 -14.71 13.87 -5.86
N THR A 471 -14.16 12.72 -5.42
CA THR A 471 -13.22 12.59 -4.31
C THR A 471 -11.90 11.94 -4.72
N THR A 472 -11.94 10.99 -5.64
CA THR A 472 -10.78 10.20 -6.08
C THR A 472 -10.50 10.48 -7.55
N SER A 473 -9.27 10.88 -7.89
CA SER A 473 -8.87 11.11 -9.29
C SER A 473 -8.88 9.83 -10.12
N ALA A 474 -9.04 9.96 -11.44
CA ALA A 474 -8.89 8.84 -12.36
C ALA A 474 -7.45 8.30 -12.35
N PHE A 475 -7.30 6.98 -12.47
CA PHE A 475 -6.00 6.30 -12.50
C PHE A 475 -6.05 5.06 -13.40
N THR A 476 -4.88 4.58 -13.84
CA THR A 476 -4.73 3.36 -14.65
C THR A 476 -4.29 2.16 -13.80
N GLY A 477 -4.20 0.97 -14.39
CA GLY A 477 -3.54 -0.20 -13.81
C GLY A 477 -3.36 -1.31 -14.84
N ASN A 478 -2.62 -2.36 -14.50
CA ASN A 478 -2.35 -3.48 -15.42
C ASN A 478 -2.62 -4.80 -14.69
N ILE A 479 -3.44 -5.68 -15.26
CA ILE A 479 -3.73 -7.01 -14.70
C ILE A 479 -3.45 -8.12 -15.70
N THR A 480 -2.81 -9.19 -15.23
CA THR A 480 -2.50 -10.38 -16.05
C THR A 480 -2.93 -11.66 -15.33
N ASN A 481 -3.69 -12.51 -16.01
CA ASN A 481 -4.05 -13.85 -15.56
C ASN A 481 -3.23 -14.92 -16.29
N ASN A 482 -2.35 -15.60 -15.55
CA ASN A 482 -1.63 -16.82 -15.94
C ASN A 482 -2.21 -18.07 -15.24
N GLY A 483 -3.34 -17.94 -14.53
CA GLY A 483 -3.98 -19.01 -13.78
C GLY A 483 -5.45 -19.20 -14.19
N ILE A 484 -6.28 -19.70 -13.27
CA ILE A 484 -7.69 -19.98 -13.55
C ILE A 484 -8.56 -18.94 -12.85
N ILE A 485 -9.51 -18.34 -13.56
CA ILE A 485 -10.57 -17.50 -12.99
C ILE A 485 -11.92 -18.20 -13.17
N ASP A 486 -12.49 -18.70 -12.08
CA ASP A 486 -13.79 -19.36 -12.05
C ASP A 486 -14.88 -18.36 -11.63
N VAL A 487 -15.68 -17.89 -12.60
CA VAL A 487 -16.76 -16.93 -12.37
C VAL A 487 -18.03 -17.67 -11.93
N ASN A 488 -18.07 -18.01 -10.64
CA ASN A 488 -19.19 -18.72 -9.98
C ASN A 488 -20.33 -17.77 -9.54
N GLY A 489 -20.05 -16.47 -9.44
CA GLY A 489 -21.02 -15.43 -9.16
C GLY A 489 -21.89 -15.06 -10.36
N ALA A 490 -23.21 -15.00 -10.16
CA ALA A 490 -24.13 -14.52 -11.18
C ALA A 490 -23.95 -13.01 -11.43
N ASN A 491 -23.85 -12.61 -12.70
CA ASN A 491 -23.56 -11.23 -13.13
C ASN A 491 -22.23 -10.68 -12.61
N SER A 492 -21.27 -11.56 -12.33
CA SER A 492 -19.93 -11.24 -11.83
C SER A 492 -18.89 -11.29 -12.95
N ILE A 493 -17.73 -10.67 -12.73
CA ILE A 493 -16.75 -10.38 -13.79
C ILE A 493 -15.43 -11.11 -13.51
N GLY A 494 -14.86 -11.80 -14.49
CA GLY A 494 -13.54 -12.42 -14.37
C GLY A 494 -12.44 -11.36 -14.26
N MET A 495 -12.33 -10.49 -15.26
CA MET A 495 -11.38 -9.38 -15.30
C MET A 495 -12.04 -8.06 -15.74
N TYR A 496 -11.76 -6.96 -15.05
CA TYR A 496 -12.26 -5.61 -15.35
C TYR A 496 -11.12 -4.63 -15.60
N GLY A 497 -11.23 -3.78 -16.63
CA GLY A 497 -10.29 -2.69 -16.89
C GLY A 497 -10.98 -1.44 -17.42
N SER A 498 -10.55 -0.27 -16.94
CA SER A 498 -11.05 1.02 -17.45
C SER A 498 -9.98 2.11 -17.55
N GLY A 499 -10.13 2.97 -18.55
CA GLY A 499 -9.28 4.14 -18.78
C GLY A 499 -8.15 3.90 -19.79
N VAL A 500 -7.78 4.96 -20.53
CA VAL A 500 -6.67 4.93 -21.49
C VAL A 500 -5.36 4.67 -20.74
N GLY A 501 -4.62 3.65 -21.18
CA GLY A 501 -3.39 3.19 -20.52
C GLY A 501 -3.59 2.07 -19.50
N THR A 502 -4.82 1.66 -19.22
CA THR A 502 -5.11 0.43 -18.47
C THR A 502 -5.02 -0.80 -19.40
N THR A 503 -4.40 -1.88 -18.93
CA THR A 503 -4.32 -3.15 -19.66
C THR A 503 -4.90 -4.34 -18.89
N VAL A 504 -5.50 -5.28 -19.62
CA VAL A 504 -6.13 -6.49 -19.08
C VAL A 504 -5.74 -7.69 -19.94
N THR A 505 -4.93 -8.60 -19.42
CA THR A 505 -4.35 -9.71 -20.18
C THR A 505 -4.77 -11.07 -19.63
N ASN A 506 -5.41 -11.91 -20.44
CA ASN A 506 -5.66 -13.31 -20.12
C ASN A 506 -4.74 -14.23 -20.94
N ASN A 507 -3.81 -14.91 -20.26
CA ASN A 507 -2.89 -15.89 -20.84
C ASN A 507 -3.38 -17.34 -20.68
N ASP A 508 -4.22 -17.62 -19.68
CA ASP A 508 -4.76 -18.94 -19.38
C ASP A 508 -6.31 -18.91 -19.35
N THR A 509 -7.00 -19.37 -18.30
CA THR A 509 -8.41 -19.79 -18.41
C THR A 509 -9.37 -18.95 -17.58
N ILE A 510 -10.46 -18.49 -18.20
CA ILE A 510 -11.61 -17.87 -17.53
C ILE A 510 -12.87 -18.70 -17.80
N ASN A 511 -13.43 -19.31 -16.75
CA ASN A 511 -14.63 -20.14 -16.81
C ASN A 511 -15.86 -19.34 -16.35
N LEU A 512 -16.88 -19.26 -17.19
CA LEU A 512 -18.14 -18.56 -16.91
C LEU A 512 -19.19 -19.56 -16.44
N ASN A 513 -19.12 -19.85 -15.13
CA ASN A 513 -19.84 -20.92 -14.45
C ASN A 513 -21.24 -20.53 -13.96
N ALA A 514 -21.65 -19.27 -14.14
CA ALA A 514 -22.92 -18.72 -13.64
C ALA A 514 -23.68 -17.90 -14.69
N ASP A 515 -24.98 -17.68 -14.43
CA ASP A 515 -25.84 -16.89 -15.32
C ASP A 515 -25.44 -15.41 -15.28
N GLY A 516 -25.35 -14.77 -16.44
CA GLY A 516 -24.87 -13.39 -16.61
C GLY A 516 -23.37 -13.17 -16.36
N ALA A 517 -22.59 -14.22 -16.07
CA ALA A 517 -21.15 -14.10 -15.80
C ALA A 517 -20.39 -13.52 -17.01
N VAL A 518 -19.45 -12.59 -16.74
CA VAL A 518 -18.65 -11.88 -17.76
C VAL A 518 -17.18 -12.31 -17.67
N GLY A 519 -16.53 -12.61 -18.80
CA GLY A 519 -15.10 -12.96 -18.83
C GLY A 519 -14.20 -11.75 -18.63
N MET A 520 -14.14 -10.88 -19.63
CA MET A 520 -13.44 -9.59 -19.55
C MET A 520 -14.43 -8.43 -19.71
N TYR A 521 -14.26 -7.33 -18.99
CA TYR A 521 -15.02 -6.08 -19.16
C TYR A 521 -14.03 -4.93 -19.33
N LEU A 522 -14.14 -4.21 -20.44
CA LEU A 522 -13.19 -3.20 -20.89
C LEU A 522 -13.92 -1.89 -21.20
N ASP A 523 -13.50 -0.78 -20.60
CA ASP A 523 -14.17 0.53 -20.70
C ASP A 523 -13.19 1.69 -20.94
N ARG A 524 -13.70 2.80 -21.50
CA ARG A 524 -13.02 4.10 -21.63
C ARG A 524 -11.58 4.01 -22.16
N GLY A 525 -11.38 3.27 -23.25
CA GLY A 525 -10.06 3.14 -23.90
C GLY A 525 -9.09 2.14 -23.27
N ALA A 526 -9.53 1.32 -22.31
CA ALA A 526 -8.73 0.19 -21.81
C ALA A 526 -8.44 -0.84 -22.92
N LYS A 527 -7.26 -1.49 -22.85
CA LYS A 527 -6.80 -2.48 -23.84
C LYS A 527 -6.81 -3.88 -23.24
N GLY A 528 -7.66 -4.75 -23.77
CA GLY A 528 -7.75 -6.16 -23.42
C GLY A 528 -6.98 -7.04 -24.39
N TYR A 529 -6.28 -8.03 -23.87
CA TYR A 529 -5.60 -9.07 -24.63
C TYR A 529 -6.07 -10.44 -24.16
N ASN A 530 -6.53 -11.30 -25.07
CA ASN A 530 -6.82 -12.70 -24.77
C ASN A 530 -5.92 -13.62 -25.62
N TYR A 531 -4.92 -14.21 -24.98
CA TYR A 531 -4.06 -15.26 -25.53
C TYR A 531 -4.53 -16.66 -25.09
N GLY A 532 -5.19 -16.76 -23.94
CA GLY A 532 -5.73 -17.98 -23.37
C GLY A 532 -7.17 -18.32 -23.81
N THR A 533 -7.95 -18.91 -22.90
CA THR A 533 -9.33 -19.38 -23.15
C THR A 533 -10.34 -18.68 -22.26
N ILE A 534 -11.42 -18.15 -22.85
CA ILE A 534 -12.64 -17.73 -22.15
C ILE A 534 -13.75 -18.69 -22.56
N THR A 535 -14.43 -19.33 -21.59
CA THR A 535 -15.39 -20.41 -21.89
C THR A 535 -16.66 -20.35 -21.03
N SER A 536 -17.81 -20.71 -21.59
CA SER A 536 -19.06 -20.98 -20.86
C SER A 536 -19.76 -22.20 -21.42
N ILE A 537 -20.39 -23.01 -20.56
CA ILE A 537 -21.12 -24.23 -20.92
C ILE A 537 -22.48 -24.24 -20.20
N GLY A 538 -23.57 -24.22 -20.97
CA GLY A 538 -24.94 -24.40 -20.49
C GLY A 538 -25.53 -23.31 -19.59
N ARG A 539 -24.87 -22.16 -19.43
CA ARG A 539 -25.37 -21.01 -18.63
C ARG A 539 -26.29 -20.11 -19.46
N LYS A 540 -26.92 -19.12 -18.81
CA LYS A 540 -27.78 -18.14 -19.48
C LYS A 540 -27.15 -16.76 -19.43
N GLY A 541 -27.21 -16.02 -20.54
CA GLY A 541 -26.74 -14.63 -20.57
C GLY A 541 -25.23 -14.41 -20.33
N ALA A 542 -24.42 -15.46 -20.19
CA ALA A 542 -22.96 -15.34 -19.99
C ALA A 542 -22.29 -14.59 -21.17
N ILE A 543 -21.33 -13.72 -20.87
CA ILE A 543 -20.67 -12.83 -21.83
C ILE A 543 -19.15 -13.08 -21.86
N GLY A 544 -18.57 -13.38 -23.01
CA GLY A 544 -17.12 -13.58 -23.16
C GLY A 544 -16.32 -12.30 -22.86
N VAL A 545 -16.54 -11.24 -23.65
CA VAL A 545 -15.90 -9.93 -23.45
C VAL A 545 -16.90 -8.79 -23.63
N VAL A 546 -16.89 -7.80 -22.73
CA VAL A 546 -17.56 -6.51 -22.90
C VAL A 546 -16.52 -5.44 -23.28
N LEU A 547 -16.86 -4.62 -24.26
CA LEU A 547 -16.11 -3.47 -24.76
C LEU A 547 -17.02 -2.24 -24.72
N LYS A 548 -16.54 -1.13 -24.13
CA LYS A 548 -17.29 0.14 -24.00
C LYS A 548 -16.39 1.34 -24.28
N ASN A 549 -16.98 2.43 -24.78
CA ASN A 549 -16.38 3.78 -24.82
C ASN A 549 -14.93 3.80 -25.37
N GLY A 550 -14.70 3.23 -26.55
CA GLY A 550 -13.39 3.22 -27.20
C GLY A 550 -12.40 2.16 -26.69
N ALA A 551 -12.80 1.28 -25.78
CA ALA A 551 -11.97 0.13 -25.38
C ALA A 551 -11.64 -0.79 -26.58
N THR A 552 -10.53 -1.53 -26.49
CA THR A 552 -10.03 -2.39 -27.57
C THR A 552 -9.77 -3.81 -27.07
N LEU A 553 -10.17 -4.83 -27.83
CA LEU A 553 -9.82 -6.24 -27.61
C LEU A 553 -8.91 -6.75 -28.72
N ASN A 554 -7.74 -7.27 -28.35
CA ASN A 554 -6.90 -8.12 -29.21
C ASN A 554 -7.08 -9.58 -28.78
N ASN A 555 -7.76 -10.39 -29.59
CA ASN A 555 -7.98 -11.81 -29.32
C ASN A 555 -7.07 -12.67 -30.21
N GLN A 556 -6.16 -13.43 -29.61
CA GLN A 556 -5.29 -14.41 -30.27
C GLN A 556 -5.59 -15.85 -29.82
N GLY A 557 -6.17 -15.99 -28.62
CA GLY A 557 -6.63 -17.25 -28.04
C GLY A 557 -8.06 -17.64 -28.46
N THR A 558 -8.78 -18.28 -27.55
CA THR A 558 -10.11 -18.85 -27.79
C THR A 558 -11.18 -18.20 -26.91
N ILE A 559 -12.34 -17.87 -27.49
CA ILE A 559 -13.56 -17.49 -26.76
C ILE A 559 -14.70 -18.42 -27.19
N THR A 560 -15.23 -19.24 -26.29
CA THR A 560 -16.31 -20.22 -26.59
C THR A 560 -17.50 -20.02 -25.65
N ILE A 561 -18.61 -19.51 -26.17
CA ILE A 561 -19.82 -19.25 -25.37
C ILE A 561 -20.96 -20.17 -25.81
N ASP A 562 -21.18 -21.23 -25.05
CA ASP A 562 -22.36 -22.10 -25.12
C ASP A 562 -23.37 -21.66 -24.05
N SER A 563 -24.26 -20.73 -24.40
CA SER A 563 -25.08 -20.00 -23.42
C SER A 563 -26.38 -19.45 -24.01
N VAL A 564 -27.53 -19.79 -23.43
CA VAL A 564 -28.84 -19.33 -23.91
C VAL A 564 -28.96 -17.83 -23.70
N GLY A 565 -29.02 -17.05 -24.78
CA GLY A 565 -29.04 -15.59 -24.73
C GLY A 565 -27.73 -14.95 -24.24
N GLY A 566 -26.64 -15.72 -24.19
CA GLY A 566 -25.30 -15.21 -23.93
C GLY A 566 -24.69 -14.49 -25.13
N TYR A 567 -23.51 -13.92 -24.94
CA TYR A 567 -22.79 -13.13 -25.93
C TYR A 567 -21.30 -13.51 -25.98
N ALA A 568 -20.74 -13.80 -27.16
CA ALA A 568 -19.28 -13.94 -27.25
C ALA A 568 -18.58 -12.60 -26.95
N LEU A 569 -19.05 -11.52 -27.58
CA LEU A 569 -18.64 -10.14 -27.38
C LEU A 569 -19.88 -9.27 -27.11
N PHE A 570 -19.72 -8.18 -26.38
CA PHE A 570 -20.69 -7.08 -26.25
C PHE A 570 -19.91 -5.81 -26.54
N ASN A 571 -20.33 -5.02 -27.51
CA ASN A 571 -19.50 -3.95 -28.10
C ASN A 571 -20.26 -2.62 -28.18
N ASP A 572 -20.05 -1.77 -27.19
CA ASP A 572 -20.69 -0.48 -26.99
C ASP A 572 -19.71 0.65 -27.35
N GLY A 573 -19.35 0.70 -28.64
CA GLY A 573 -18.39 1.66 -29.20
C GLY A 573 -16.91 1.31 -28.99
N GLY A 574 -16.53 0.03 -28.98
CA GLY A 574 -15.15 -0.45 -28.92
C GLY A 574 -14.63 -1.08 -30.23
N VAL A 575 -13.36 -1.50 -30.21
CA VAL A 575 -12.63 -2.07 -31.36
C VAL A 575 -12.25 -3.52 -31.10
N ILE A 576 -12.39 -4.38 -32.12
CA ILE A 576 -12.10 -5.82 -32.05
C ILE A 576 -11.04 -6.20 -33.10
N GLU A 577 -9.86 -6.59 -32.64
CA GLU A 577 -8.76 -7.16 -33.40
C GLU A 577 -8.74 -8.69 -33.17
N ASN A 578 -9.48 -9.44 -33.98
CA ASN A 578 -9.57 -10.90 -33.84
C ASN A 578 -8.57 -11.63 -34.75
N TYR A 579 -7.55 -12.23 -34.16
CA TYR A 579 -6.62 -13.17 -34.80
C TYR A 579 -6.93 -14.63 -34.42
N GLY A 580 -7.48 -14.85 -33.22
CA GLY A 580 -7.83 -16.15 -32.66
C GLY A 580 -9.22 -16.68 -33.03
N ILE A 581 -9.68 -17.65 -32.24
CA ILE A 581 -10.94 -18.39 -32.45
C ILE A 581 -12.04 -17.81 -31.57
N ILE A 582 -13.23 -17.58 -32.14
CA ILE A 582 -14.44 -17.21 -31.39
C ILE A 582 -15.61 -18.08 -31.84
N THR A 583 -16.21 -18.80 -30.91
CA THR A 583 -17.25 -19.83 -31.13
C THR A 583 -18.48 -19.56 -30.25
N ILE A 584 -19.67 -19.80 -30.81
CA ILE A 584 -20.97 -19.63 -30.13
C ILE A 584 -21.85 -20.87 -30.30
N ALA A 585 -22.59 -21.23 -29.25
CA ALA A 585 -23.48 -22.40 -29.21
C ALA A 585 -24.73 -22.17 -28.34
N SER A 586 -25.69 -23.10 -28.39
CA SER A 586 -26.96 -23.11 -27.64
C SER A 586 -27.76 -21.80 -27.61
N GLY A 587 -27.76 -21.04 -28.72
CA GLY A 587 -28.49 -19.77 -28.80
C GLY A 587 -27.77 -18.59 -28.17
N ALA A 588 -26.46 -18.69 -27.97
CA ALA A 588 -25.60 -17.52 -27.78
C ALA A 588 -25.55 -16.68 -29.06
N LEU A 589 -25.59 -15.37 -28.88
CA LEU A 589 -25.31 -14.39 -29.92
C LEU A 589 -23.81 -14.06 -29.90
N ARG A 590 -23.26 -13.52 -31.00
CA ARG A 590 -21.83 -13.17 -31.04
C ARG A 590 -21.51 -11.73 -30.67
N GLU A 591 -22.41 -10.77 -30.97
CA GLU A 591 -22.21 -9.36 -30.62
C GLU A 591 -23.55 -8.67 -30.31
N TYR A 592 -23.54 -7.75 -29.35
CA TYR A 592 -24.60 -6.76 -29.10
C TYR A 592 -23.97 -5.38 -29.07
N ALA A 593 -24.57 -4.41 -29.76
CA ALA A 593 -24.04 -3.06 -29.92
C ALA A 593 -25.21 -2.07 -30.06
N PRO A 594 -25.52 -1.22 -29.06
CA PRO A 594 -26.67 -0.31 -29.15
C PRO A 594 -26.34 0.91 -30.03
N THR A 595 -27.22 1.24 -30.97
CA THR A 595 -27.04 2.43 -31.83
C THR A 595 -27.23 3.74 -31.06
N SER A 596 -26.14 4.45 -30.81
CA SER A 596 -26.08 5.91 -30.93
C SER A 596 -25.22 6.25 -32.15
N ASP A 597 -25.61 7.27 -32.90
CA ASP A 597 -25.01 7.62 -34.19
C ASP A 597 -23.81 8.59 -34.00
N PRO A 598 -22.56 8.18 -34.32
CA PRO A 598 -21.42 9.09 -34.34
C PRO A 598 -21.39 9.86 -35.67
N SER A 599 -22.40 10.70 -35.94
CA SER A 599 -22.52 11.49 -37.17
C SER A 599 -21.57 12.71 -37.20
N ILE A 600 -20.26 12.44 -37.19
CA ILE A 600 -19.20 13.45 -37.38
C ILE A 600 -18.81 13.61 -38.85
N SER A 601 -19.76 14.16 -39.62
CA SER A 601 -19.49 15.02 -40.78
C SER A 601 -20.75 15.86 -41.03
N PRO A 602 -20.66 17.21 -41.08
CA PRO A 602 -19.74 17.87 -42.01
C PRO A 602 -19.04 19.18 -41.55
N VAL A 603 -18.00 19.56 -42.31
CA VAL A 603 -17.39 20.92 -42.46
C VAL A 603 -16.53 21.49 -41.30
N ARG A 604 -15.26 21.83 -41.62
CA ARG A 604 -14.38 22.78 -40.88
C ARG A 604 -14.71 24.22 -41.30
N GLY A 605 -14.59 25.24 -40.43
CA GLY A 605 -14.83 26.63 -40.91
C GLY A 605 -14.61 27.87 -40.02
N GLY A 606 -14.34 27.80 -38.71
CA GLY A 606 -14.12 29.00 -37.88
C GLY A 606 -14.26 28.78 -36.37
N VAL A 607 -13.84 29.75 -35.55
CA VAL A 607 -13.60 29.59 -34.11
C VAL A 607 -14.33 30.65 -33.26
N GLN A 608 -15.07 30.23 -32.21
CA GLN A 608 -14.94 30.74 -30.83
C GLN A 608 -15.77 29.95 -29.78
N VAL A 609 -15.53 30.27 -28.49
CA VAL A 609 -16.04 29.68 -27.22
C VAL A 609 -16.46 30.82 -26.27
N ASP A 610 -17.17 30.64 -25.16
CA ASP A 610 -17.38 29.48 -24.26
C ASP A 610 -18.86 29.34 -23.82
N GLY A 611 -19.22 28.29 -23.07
CA GLY A 611 -20.59 28.00 -22.59
C GLY A 611 -20.73 27.32 -21.22
N ASP A 612 -19.63 27.13 -20.46
CA ASP A 612 -19.51 27.16 -18.98
C ASP A 612 -18.61 26.05 -18.41
N ALA A 613 -17.59 26.32 -17.58
CA ALA A 613 -16.77 27.54 -17.40
C ALA A 613 -15.52 27.16 -16.55
N GLY A 614 -14.38 27.85 -16.72
CA GLY A 614 -13.15 27.46 -16.01
C GLY A 614 -12.06 28.50 -15.67
N VAL A 615 -12.12 29.75 -16.15
CA VAL A 615 -11.13 30.82 -15.81
C VAL A 615 -11.80 32.21 -15.86
N ILE A 616 -11.30 33.19 -15.09
CA ILE A 616 -11.61 34.63 -15.24
C ILE A 616 -10.35 35.41 -15.65
N THR A 617 -10.47 36.38 -16.55
CA THR A 617 -9.42 37.37 -16.86
C THR A 617 -10.06 38.69 -17.30
N VAL A 618 -9.55 39.83 -16.80
CA VAL A 618 -10.03 41.18 -17.14
C VAL A 618 -8.85 42.15 -17.29
N ASN A 619 -8.91 43.03 -18.30
CA ASN A 619 -8.00 44.16 -18.52
C ASN A 619 -6.48 43.86 -18.67
N GLY A 620 -6.13 42.80 -19.40
CA GLY A 620 -4.85 42.74 -20.13
C GLY A 620 -3.56 42.62 -19.31
N VAL A 621 -3.65 42.25 -18.03
CA VAL A 621 -2.47 41.97 -17.17
C VAL A 621 -2.60 40.57 -16.59
N SER A 622 -1.52 39.78 -16.66
CA SER A 622 -1.43 38.44 -16.07
C SER A 622 -0.08 38.24 -15.41
N LYS A 623 -0.04 38.07 -14.08
CA LYS A 623 1.08 37.50 -13.28
C LYS A 623 0.58 36.92 -11.93
N PRO A 624 1.36 36.04 -11.25
CA PRO A 624 0.80 35.00 -10.36
C PRO A 624 1.38 34.97 -8.92
N ILE A 625 1.08 33.88 -8.17
CA ILE A 625 1.70 33.29 -6.93
C ILE A 625 0.79 33.37 -5.65
N THR A 626 0.30 32.29 -4.99
CA THR A 626 0.86 31.22 -4.07
C THR A 626 1.38 31.77 -2.71
N PRO A 627 1.53 31.02 -1.55
CA PRO A 627 1.33 29.59 -1.16
C PRO A 627 0.36 29.42 0.08
N VAL A 628 0.30 28.41 1.00
CA VAL A 628 1.07 27.18 1.40
C VAL A 628 0.18 26.15 2.19
N SER A 629 0.46 24.82 2.09
CA SER A 629 0.27 23.72 3.12
C SER A 629 -1.13 23.46 3.76
N HIS A 630 -1.43 22.42 4.58
CA HIS A 630 -0.65 21.45 5.41
C HIS A 630 -1.34 20.07 5.63
N LEU A 631 -0.53 19.07 6.05
CA LEU A 631 -0.84 17.91 6.95
C LEU A 631 -1.89 16.83 6.58
N SER A 632 -1.36 15.65 6.22
CA SER A 632 -1.64 14.30 6.78
C SER A 632 -3.01 13.97 7.43
N GLY A 633 -3.71 12.99 6.86
CA GLY A 633 -4.79 12.22 7.50
C GLY A 633 -5.49 11.34 6.47
N GLY A 634 -5.58 10.03 6.71
CA GLY A 634 -6.32 9.11 5.84
C GLY A 634 -7.83 9.23 6.04
N VAL A 635 -8.61 9.14 4.97
CA VAL A 635 -10.07 9.05 5.01
C VAL A 635 -10.52 7.98 4.02
N ILE A 636 -10.88 6.79 4.50
CA ILE A 636 -11.30 5.67 3.64
C ILE A 636 -12.84 5.63 3.61
N SER A 637 -13.45 6.64 2.96
CA SER A 637 -14.92 6.74 2.84
C SER A 637 -15.44 7.06 1.43
N SER A 638 -14.67 6.70 0.40
CA SER A 638 -15.18 6.56 -0.97
C SER A 638 -14.58 5.34 -1.68
N LEU A 639 -14.99 4.14 -1.25
CA LEU A 639 -14.81 2.93 -2.06
C LEU A 639 -15.37 3.17 -3.48
N PRO A 640 -14.62 2.85 -4.56
CA PRO A 640 -15.06 3.05 -5.94
C PRO A 640 -16.09 1.99 -6.33
N VAL A 641 -17.31 2.09 -5.77
CA VAL A 641 -18.42 1.18 -6.08
C VAL A 641 -18.76 1.31 -7.57
N PHE A 642 -18.51 0.25 -8.33
CA PHE A 642 -18.67 0.25 -9.78
C PHE A 642 -20.16 0.36 -10.17
N THR A 643 -20.56 1.49 -10.74
CA THR A 643 -21.96 1.74 -11.14
C THR A 643 -22.18 1.56 -12.63
N GLY A 644 -22.22 0.31 -13.08
CA GLY A 644 -22.85 -0.05 -14.34
C GLY A 644 -24.38 -0.08 -14.19
N ALA A 645 -25.09 0.64 -15.06
CA ALA A 645 -26.51 0.40 -15.32
C ALA A 645 -26.65 -0.52 -16.55
N LEU A 646 -27.58 -1.47 -16.52
CA LEU A 646 -27.93 -2.31 -17.67
C LEU A 646 -28.83 -1.51 -18.64
N PRO A 647 -28.39 -1.18 -19.87
CA PRO A 647 -29.21 -0.41 -20.81
C PRO A 647 -30.29 -1.27 -21.46
N THR A 648 -31.41 -0.65 -21.84
CA THR A 648 -32.49 -1.29 -22.58
C THR A 648 -32.14 -1.52 -24.06
N ILE A 649 -32.82 -2.49 -24.68
CA ILE A 649 -32.56 -2.93 -26.05
C ILE A 649 -32.88 -1.83 -27.07
N SER A 650 -31.91 -1.55 -27.96
CA SER A 650 -32.08 -0.73 -29.17
C SER A 650 -31.29 -1.36 -30.32
N THR A 651 -31.46 -0.83 -31.54
CA THR A 651 -30.98 -1.42 -32.81
C THR A 651 -29.46 -1.66 -32.87
N LEU A 652 -29.04 -2.61 -33.71
CA LEU A 652 -27.70 -3.19 -33.71
C LEU A 652 -26.81 -2.76 -34.89
N SER A 653 -25.52 -2.51 -34.63
CA SER A 653 -24.47 -2.37 -35.66
C SER A 653 -23.10 -2.88 -35.20
N ILE A 654 -22.49 -3.79 -35.97
CA ILE A 654 -21.22 -4.48 -35.63
C ILE A 654 -19.98 -3.80 -36.23
N GLY A 655 -18.80 -3.90 -35.60
CA GLY A 655 -17.55 -3.31 -36.11
C GLY A 655 -16.35 -4.27 -36.07
N MET A 656 -15.73 -4.52 -37.23
CA MET A 656 -14.57 -5.42 -37.37
C MET A 656 -13.33 -4.69 -37.88
N TYR A 657 -12.17 -4.92 -37.26
CA TYR A 657 -10.89 -4.56 -37.88
C TYR A 657 -10.54 -5.53 -39.02
N VAL A 658 -9.89 -5.00 -40.05
CA VAL A 658 -9.32 -5.75 -41.18
C VAL A 658 -7.87 -5.32 -41.34
N ASN A 659 -6.94 -6.16 -40.86
CA ASN A 659 -5.50 -5.92 -40.97
C ASN A 659 -5.07 -6.02 -42.44
N THR A 660 -4.56 -4.92 -43.01
CA THR A 660 -4.23 -4.85 -44.45
C THR A 660 -2.78 -5.21 -44.75
N SER A 661 -2.02 -5.67 -43.75
CA SER A 661 -0.63 -6.08 -43.94
C SER A 661 -0.47 -7.23 -44.93
N GLY A 662 -1.46 -8.14 -45.01
CA GLY A 662 -1.37 -9.38 -45.81
C GLY A 662 -0.20 -10.28 -45.41
N VAL A 663 0.29 -10.15 -44.17
CA VAL A 663 1.29 -11.03 -43.53
C VAL A 663 0.67 -11.63 -42.27
N GLN A 664 -0.06 -10.80 -41.50
CA GLN A 664 -1.00 -11.24 -40.48
C GLN A 664 -2.42 -10.94 -40.97
N PHE A 665 -3.32 -11.90 -40.82
CA PHE A 665 -4.71 -11.79 -41.25
C PHE A 665 -5.60 -11.82 -40.01
N THR A 666 -6.46 -10.80 -39.85
CA THR A 666 -7.57 -10.86 -38.89
C THR A 666 -8.64 -11.82 -39.41
N ASN A 667 -9.16 -12.66 -38.52
CA ASN A 667 -10.21 -13.62 -38.82
C ASN A 667 -11.59 -12.96 -38.66
N PRO A 668 -12.47 -13.06 -39.67
CA PRO A 668 -13.79 -12.45 -39.63
C PRO A 668 -14.67 -13.09 -38.55
N ILE A 669 -15.68 -12.33 -38.11
CA ILE A 669 -16.66 -12.74 -37.12
C ILE A 669 -17.54 -13.85 -37.73
N GLY A 670 -17.41 -15.09 -37.26
CA GLY A 670 -18.24 -16.23 -37.70
C GLY A 670 -19.58 -16.33 -36.97
N GLY A 671 -20.60 -16.88 -37.62
CA GLY A 671 -21.91 -17.17 -36.98
C GLY A 671 -22.85 -15.96 -36.82
N ILE A 672 -22.56 -14.86 -37.52
CA ILE A 672 -23.36 -13.62 -37.55
C ILE A 672 -24.83 -13.87 -37.94
N SER A 673 -25.11 -14.95 -38.69
CA SER A 673 -26.44 -15.31 -39.22
C SER A 673 -27.50 -15.51 -38.13
N ASN A 674 -27.06 -15.74 -36.90
CA ASN A 674 -27.91 -15.99 -35.74
C ASN A 674 -28.31 -14.69 -35.01
N LEU A 675 -27.77 -13.53 -35.42
CA LEU A 675 -28.04 -12.22 -34.83
C LEU A 675 -29.36 -11.62 -35.34
N LEU A 676 -30.47 -12.00 -34.71
CA LEU A 676 -31.80 -11.48 -35.01
C LEU A 676 -31.86 -9.96 -34.80
N GLY A 677 -32.01 -9.20 -35.90
CA GLY A 677 -32.15 -7.74 -35.90
C GLY A 677 -30.88 -6.95 -36.25
N LEU A 678 -29.76 -7.62 -36.56
CA LEU A 678 -28.56 -6.94 -37.07
C LEU A 678 -28.71 -6.64 -38.57
N THR A 679 -28.84 -5.36 -38.93
CA THR A 679 -29.00 -4.89 -40.31
C THR A 679 -27.82 -4.07 -40.85
N LYS A 680 -26.89 -3.65 -39.97
CA LYS A 680 -25.70 -2.85 -40.32
C LYS A 680 -24.40 -3.45 -39.78
N ALA A 681 -23.32 -3.30 -40.54
CA ALA A 681 -21.96 -3.71 -40.14
C ALA A 681 -20.91 -2.70 -40.65
N LYS A 682 -19.77 -2.61 -39.98
CA LYS A 682 -18.60 -1.81 -40.40
C LYS A 682 -17.36 -2.67 -40.54
N LEU A 683 -16.61 -2.46 -41.62
CA LEU A 683 -15.25 -2.98 -41.82
C LEU A 683 -14.27 -1.80 -41.73
N ILE A 684 -13.37 -1.90 -40.76
CA ILE A 684 -12.36 -0.88 -40.42
C ILE A 684 -11.02 -1.37 -40.96
N PHE A 685 -10.60 -0.82 -42.11
CA PHE A 685 -9.39 -1.24 -42.81
C PHE A 685 -8.17 -0.53 -42.22
N GLY A 686 -7.27 -1.31 -41.65
CA GLY A 686 -6.01 -0.82 -41.10
C GLY A 686 -5.10 -0.24 -42.18
N SER A 687 -4.18 0.64 -41.79
CA SER A 687 -3.23 1.30 -42.70
C SER A 687 -1.95 0.48 -42.96
N GLU A 688 -1.85 -0.76 -42.48
CA GLU A 688 -0.60 -1.52 -42.50
C GLU A 688 -0.13 -1.89 -43.91
N VAL A 689 -0.98 -1.82 -44.93
CA VAL A 689 -0.58 -1.92 -46.34
C VAL A 689 0.50 -0.90 -46.72
N ALA A 690 0.55 0.26 -46.06
CA ALA A 690 1.60 1.27 -46.22
C ALA A 690 2.99 0.78 -45.77
N LYS A 691 3.08 -0.31 -44.99
CA LYS A 691 4.35 -0.99 -44.66
C LYS A 691 4.90 -1.82 -45.83
N ARG A 692 4.12 -1.99 -46.91
CA ARG A 692 4.46 -2.77 -48.12
C ARG A 692 4.53 -1.93 -49.39
N THR A 693 4.21 -0.64 -49.34
CA THR A 693 4.30 0.27 -50.49
C THR A 693 4.50 1.72 -50.06
N THR A 694 5.28 2.47 -50.82
CA THR A 694 5.41 3.93 -50.67
C THR A 694 4.29 4.72 -51.38
N SER A 695 3.37 4.02 -52.06
CA SER A 695 2.27 4.66 -52.79
C SER A 695 1.25 5.33 -51.87
N LYS A 696 0.80 6.52 -52.25
CA LYS A 696 -0.31 7.26 -51.61
C LYS A 696 -1.70 6.70 -51.98
N TYR A 697 -1.76 5.75 -52.91
CA TYR A 697 -3.00 5.10 -53.36
C TYR A 697 -2.77 3.59 -53.52
N VAL A 698 -3.69 2.78 -53.00
CA VAL A 698 -3.58 1.31 -52.99
C VAL A 698 -4.93 0.67 -53.31
N SER A 699 -4.91 -0.47 -53.99
CA SER A 699 -6.08 -1.31 -54.23
C SER A 699 -5.83 -2.76 -53.82
N ILE A 700 -6.82 -3.39 -53.17
CA ILE A 700 -6.80 -4.79 -52.75
C ILE A 700 -8.00 -5.50 -53.42
N ASP A 701 -7.73 -6.61 -54.12
CA ASP A 701 -8.75 -7.40 -54.84
C ASP A 701 -9.66 -8.18 -53.87
N GLY A 702 -10.95 -8.31 -54.19
CA GLY A 702 -11.92 -9.04 -53.37
C GLY A 702 -11.63 -10.52 -53.16
N ASN A 703 -10.77 -11.12 -53.98
CA ASN A 703 -10.31 -12.50 -53.87
C ASN A 703 -8.99 -12.62 -53.08
N ASP A 704 -8.35 -11.50 -52.72
CA ASP A 704 -7.13 -11.48 -51.90
C ASP A 704 -7.39 -12.16 -50.54
N PRO A 705 -6.44 -12.92 -49.98
CA PRO A 705 -6.57 -13.53 -48.65
C PRO A 705 -6.97 -12.58 -47.51
N ILE A 706 -6.72 -11.27 -47.62
CA ILE A 706 -7.20 -10.24 -46.68
C ILE A 706 -8.73 -10.13 -46.73
N LEU A 707 -9.34 -10.04 -47.92
CA LEU A 707 -10.76 -9.72 -48.09
C LEU A 707 -11.64 -10.96 -48.24
N LYS A 708 -11.12 -12.05 -48.82
CA LYS A 708 -11.85 -13.28 -49.13
C LYS A 708 -12.59 -13.90 -47.92
N PRO A 709 -12.04 -13.94 -46.69
CA PRO A 709 -12.78 -14.43 -45.52
C PRO A 709 -13.97 -13.54 -45.16
N TYR A 710 -13.83 -12.21 -45.31
CA TYR A 710 -14.88 -11.24 -45.02
C TYR A 710 -15.97 -11.27 -46.09
N ASN A 711 -15.62 -11.36 -47.38
CA ASN A 711 -16.58 -11.59 -48.46
C ASN A 711 -17.41 -12.87 -48.24
N ALA A 712 -16.78 -13.96 -47.78
CA ALA A 712 -17.51 -15.18 -47.42
C ALA A 712 -18.52 -14.96 -46.27
N GLN A 713 -18.23 -14.09 -45.31
CA GLN A 713 -19.22 -13.69 -44.29
C GLN A 713 -20.28 -12.73 -44.85
N ILE A 714 -19.97 -11.82 -45.77
CA ILE A 714 -20.97 -10.93 -46.38
C ILE A 714 -22.04 -11.78 -47.09
N VAL A 715 -21.62 -12.74 -47.93
CA VAL A 715 -22.52 -13.65 -48.67
C VAL A 715 -23.35 -14.54 -47.73
N SER A 716 -22.77 -15.02 -46.62
CA SER A 716 -23.50 -15.86 -45.66
C SER A 716 -24.46 -15.09 -44.75
N ASN A 717 -24.55 -13.76 -44.86
CA ASN A 717 -25.32 -12.90 -43.95
C ASN A 717 -26.23 -11.89 -44.68
N PRO A 718 -27.16 -12.34 -45.54
CA PRO A 718 -28.04 -11.46 -46.33
C PRO A 718 -29.03 -10.63 -45.50
N GLN A 719 -29.13 -10.86 -44.18
CA GLN A 719 -29.88 -10.01 -43.26
C GLN A 719 -29.19 -8.65 -42.98
N ILE A 720 -27.88 -8.55 -43.23
CA ILE A 720 -27.14 -7.29 -43.11
C ILE A 720 -27.23 -6.53 -44.43
N THR A 721 -28.11 -5.53 -44.44
CA THR A 721 -28.41 -4.70 -45.62
C THR A 721 -27.38 -3.60 -45.89
N GLU A 722 -26.51 -3.29 -44.93
CA GLU A 722 -25.55 -2.19 -45.03
C GLU A 722 -24.19 -2.60 -44.46
N TRP A 723 -23.18 -2.62 -45.32
CA TRP A 723 -21.77 -2.80 -44.95
C TRP A 723 -21.02 -1.50 -45.21
N GLU A 724 -20.58 -0.85 -44.14
CA GLU A 724 -19.81 0.38 -44.17
C GLU A 724 -18.31 0.05 -44.26
N HIS A 725 -17.56 0.82 -45.05
CA HIS A 725 -16.15 0.59 -45.31
C HIS A 725 -15.37 1.86 -44.96
N ILE A 726 -14.56 1.81 -43.90
CA ILE A 726 -13.84 2.98 -43.36
C ILE A 726 -12.37 2.67 -43.06
N SER A 727 -11.53 3.70 -43.03
CA SER A 727 -10.13 3.60 -42.59
C SER A 727 -10.05 3.48 -41.07
N GLY A 728 -9.05 2.76 -40.57
CA GLY A 728 -8.66 2.79 -39.15
C GLY A 728 -7.73 3.95 -38.76
N SER A 729 -6.98 4.52 -39.72
CA SER A 729 -6.06 5.64 -39.47
C SER A 729 -6.65 6.97 -39.93
N ILE A 730 -6.45 8.01 -39.12
CA ILE A 730 -6.86 9.38 -39.43
C ILE A 730 -6.17 9.93 -40.69
N THR A 731 -5.01 9.38 -41.06
CA THR A 731 -4.19 9.82 -42.21
C THR A 731 -4.52 9.06 -43.50
N TRP A 732 -5.54 8.19 -43.48
CA TRP A 732 -5.98 7.39 -44.63
C TRP A 732 -7.50 7.40 -44.76
N GLU A 733 -7.98 7.26 -46.00
CA GLU A 733 -9.39 7.04 -46.34
C GLU A 733 -9.50 5.67 -47.04
N ALA A 734 -10.61 4.95 -46.79
CA ALA A 734 -10.88 3.65 -47.42
C ALA A 734 -12.28 3.63 -48.04
N ARG A 735 -12.43 3.02 -49.23
CA ARG A 735 -13.69 2.89 -49.97
C ARG A 735 -13.71 1.58 -50.74
N ALA A 736 -14.78 0.79 -50.62
CA ALA A 736 -14.97 -0.42 -51.41
C ALA A 736 -15.81 -0.15 -52.67
N ASP A 737 -15.43 -0.76 -53.79
CA ASP A 737 -16.37 -1.11 -54.86
C ASP A 737 -17.00 -2.46 -54.53
N VAL A 738 -18.34 -2.56 -54.60
CA VAL A 738 -19.11 -3.69 -54.10
C VAL A 738 -20.11 -4.20 -55.14
N ASP A 739 -20.37 -5.50 -55.15
CA ASP A 739 -21.46 -6.05 -55.95
C ASP A 739 -22.83 -5.65 -55.38
N ARG A 740 -23.71 -5.12 -56.23
CA ARG A 740 -25.05 -4.65 -55.83
C ARG A 740 -26.07 -5.77 -55.66
N GLY A 741 -25.72 -7.01 -56.00
CA GLY A 741 -26.54 -8.21 -55.80
C GLY A 741 -26.09 -9.06 -54.60
N THR A 742 -24.79 -9.18 -54.34
CA THR A 742 -24.26 -10.02 -53.22
C THR A 742 -23.67 -9.23 -52.06
N GLY A 743 -23.39 -7.92 -52.22
CA GLY A 743 -22.70 -7.09 -51.23
C GLY A 743 -21.18 -7.28 -51.18
N GLU A 744 -20.62 -8.25 -51.90
CA GLU A 744 -19.19 -8.58 -51.87
C GLU A 744 -18.31 -7.42 -52.35
N ILE A 745 -17.21 -7.17 -51.64
CA ILE A 745 -16.17 -6.25 -52.06
C ILE A 745 -15.48 -6.84 -53.30
N LYS A 746 -15.52 -6.10 -54.41
CA LYS A 746 -14.76 -6.40 -55.64
C LYS A 746 -13.35 -5.88 -55.55
N THR A 747 -13.21 -4.64 -55.08
CA THR A 747 -11.93 -3.99 -54.83
C THR A 747 -12.06 -3.04 -53.66
N LEU A 748 -11.20 -3.15 -52.66
CA LEU A 748 -11.00 -2.10 -51.67
C LEU A 748 -9.97 -1.10 -52.22
N TYR A 749 -10.31 0.19 -52.21
CA TYR A 749 -9.39 1.28 -52.46
C TYR A 749 -9.02 1.97 -51.15
N MET A 750 -7.75 2.26 -50.96
CA MET A 750 -7.24 3.08 -49.86
C MET A 750 -6.41 4.24 -50.40
N ALA A 751 -6.61 5.44 -49.85
CA ALA A 751 -5.93 6.65 -50.26
C ALA A 751 -5.39 7.40 -49.03
N LYS A 752 -4.15 7.87 -49.10
CA LYS A 752 -3.54 8.66 -48.03
C LYS A 752 -4.10 10.09 -48.06
N ILE A 753 -4.55 10.59 -46.91
CA ILE A 753 -5.02 11.96 -46.73
C ILE A 753 -3.77 12.88 -46.60
N PRO A 754 -3.70 14.02 -47.34
CA PRO A 754 -2.55 14.91 -47.26
C PRO A 754 -2.37 15.54 -45.87
N TYR A 755 -1.13 15.64 -45.39
CA TYR A 755 -0.84 16.24 -44.07
C TYR A 755 -1.24 17.72 -43.95
N THR A 756 -1.33 18.44 -45.07
CA THR A 756 -1.86 19.81 -45.13
C THR A 756 -3.35 19.92 -44.76
N THR A 757 -4.06 18.80 -44.63
CA THR A 757 -5.45 18.75 -44.11
C THR A 757 -5.53 19.09 -42.61
N TYR A 758 -4.41 19.04 -41.88
CA TYR A 758 -4.32 19.23 -40.42
C TYR A 758 -3.49 20.47 -40.04
N SER A 759 -3.33 21.45 -40.93
CA SER A 759 -2.69 22.73 -40.60
C SER A 759 -3.69 23.78 -40.14
N GLY A 760 -3.53 24.31 -38.93
CA GLY A 760 -4.35 25.43 -38.42
C GLY A 760 -3.91 26.81 -38.92
N ASP A 761 -2.66 26.94 -39.36
CA ASP A 761 -2.01 28.19 -39.76
C ASP A 761 -1.03 27.97 -40.94
N LYS A 762 -0.43 29.07 -41.42
CA LYS A 762 0.43 29.08 -42.60
C LYS A 762 1.77 28.36 -42.39
N ASP A 763 2.38 28.44 -41.22
CA ASP A 763 3.70 27.87 -40.99
C ASP A 763 3.59 26.36 -40.74
N THR A 764 2.55 25.94 -40.02
CA THR A 764 2.13 24.52 -39.96
C THR A 764 1.76 23.99 -41.35
N TYR A 765 1.12 24.78 -42.22
CA TYR A 765 0.85 24.39 -43.62
C TYR A 765 2.14 24.18 -44.40
N ASN A 766 3.09 25.13 -44.35
CA ASN A 766 4.38 25.01 -45.06
C ASN A 766 5.17 23.78 -44.59
N PHE A 767 5.15 23.48 -43.29
CA PHE A 767 5.81 22.30 -42.74
C PHE A 767 5.12 20.99 -43.19
N THR A 768 3.78 20.92 -43.05
CA THR A 768 3.02 19.71 -43.43
C THR A 768 3.02 19.47 -44.94
N ASP A 769 3.13 20.51 -45.78
CA ASP A 769 3.37 20.37 -47.21
C ASP A 769 4.77 19.77 -47.51
N GLY A 770 5.82 20.26 -46.83
CA GLY A 770 7.16 19.65 -46.92
C GLY A 770 7.20 18.18 -46.46
N LEU A 771 6.44 17.86 -45.41
CA LEU A 771 6.25 16.48 -44.92
C LEU A 771 5.45 15.63 -45.92
N GLU A 772 4.48 16.21 -46.63
CA GLU A 772 3.71 15.56 -47.69
C GLU A 772 4.55 15.32 -48.95
N GLN A 773 5.41 16.26 -49.34
CA GLN A 773 6.35 16.12 -50.45
C GLN A 773 7.37 15.00 -50.22
N ARG A 774 7.81 14.77 -48.97
CA ARG A 774 8.73 13.68 -48.60
C ARG A 774 8.06 12.32 -48.47
N TYR A 775 6.75 12.27 -48.23
CA TYR A 775 6.03 11.00 -48.08
C TYR A 775 6.16 10.12 -49.32
N GLY A 776 6.79 8.95 -49.15
CA GLY A 776 6.98 7.95 -50.20
C GLY A 776 8.18 8.18 -51.14
N ILE A 777 9.00 9.19 -50.88
CA ILE A 777 10.26 9.42 -51.61
C ILE A 777 11.33 8.42 -51.18
N GLU A 778 11.56 8.30 -49.87
CA GLU A 778 12.52 7.34 -49.31
C GLU A 778 11.92 5.93 -49.23
N GLY A 779 12.78 4.94 -49.50
CA GLY A 779 12.41 3.54 -49.56
C GLY A 779 11.89 2.98 -48.22
N LEU A 780 11.18 1.85 -48.28
CA LEU A 780 10.80 1.09 -47.09
C LEU A 780 12.04 0.72 -46.25
N ASP A 781 11.83 0.53 -44.95
CA ASP A 781 12.87 0.21 -43.95
C ASP A 781 13.97 1.29 -43.76
N THR A 782 13.84 2.46 -44.38
CA THR A 782 14.67 3.65 -44.07
C THR A 782 14.17 4.36 -42.81
N LYS A 783 15.07 5.08 -42.12
CA LYS A 783 14.72 5.89 -40.93
C LYS A 783 13.70 7.00 -41.22
N GLU A 784 13.73 7.57 -42.43
CA GLU A 784 12.75 8.59 -42.84
C GLU A 784 11.38 7.94 -43.15
N ASN A 785 11.36 6.72 -43.71
CA ASN A 785 10.14 5.94 -43.86
C ASN A 785 9.54 5.52 -42.50
N GLU A 786 10.36 5.15 -41.50
CA GLU A 786 9.90 4.79 -40.15
C GLU A 786 9.04 5.89 -39.50
N LEU A 787 9.39 7.17 -39.72
CA LEU A 787 8.58 8.31 -39.28
C LEU A 787 7.20 8.30 -39.94
N PHE A 788 7.14 8.12 -41.26
CA PHE A 788 5.88 8.02 -41.99
C PHE A 788 5.06 6.80 -41.58
N GLN A 789 5.67 5.67 -41.23
CA GLN A 789 4.95 4.51 -40.69
C GLN A 789 4.33 4.78 -39.31
N LYS A 790 4.95 5.61 -38.47
CA LYS A 790 4.36 6.05 -37.20
C LYS A 790 3.16 6.98 -37.44
N LEU A 791 3.29 7.94 -38.35
CA LEU A 791 2.18 8.83 -38.74
C LEU A 791 1.02 8.06 -39.42
N ASN A 792 1.32 7.08 -40.26
CA ASN A 792 0.34 6.13 -40.83
C ASN A 792 -0.41 5.34 -39.74
N GLY A 793 0.20 5.15 -38.57
CA GLY A 793 -0.37 4.35 -37.47
C GLY A 793 -1.37 5.09 -36.59
N ILE A 794 -1.45 6.42 -36.68
CA ILE A 794 -2.32 7.24 -35.82
C ILE A 794 -3.79 7.01 -36.18
N GLY A 795 -4.61 6.63 -35.19
CA GLY A 795 -6.01 6.27 -35.36
C GLY A 795 -6.96 7.46 -35.52
N ASN A 796 -8.17 7.22 -36.04
CA ASN A 796 -9.20 8.25 -36.25
C ASN A 796 -9.51 9.11 -35.01
N ASN A 797 -9.40 8.52 -33.82
CA ASN A 797 -9.71 9.18 -32.54
C ASN A 797 -8.47 9.85 -31.89
N GLU A 798 -7.30 9.81 -32.54
CA GLU A 798 -6.02 10.26 -32.01
C GLU A 798 -5.54 11.58 -32.67
N GLU A 799 -6.46 12.45 -33.11
CA GLU A 799 -6.14 13.70 -33.82
C GLU A 799 -5.16 14.60 -33.01
N ILE A 800 -5.30 14.63 -31.68
CA ILE A 800 -4.39 15.35 -30.77
C ILE A 800 -2.95 14.82 -30.86
N LEU A 801 -2.76 13.50 -31.02
CA LEU A 801 -1.44 12.89 -31.17
C LEU A 801 -0.79 13.27 -32.51
N LEU A 802 -1.58 13.41 -33.58
CA LEU A 802 -1.09 13.93 -34.86
C LEU A 802 -0.67 15.40 -34.75
N TYR A 803 -1.48 16.25 -34.09
CA TYR A 803 -1.11 17.65 -33.85
C TYR A 803 0.17 17.77 -32.98
N GLN A 804 0.30 16.98 -31.92
CA GLN A 804 1.50 16.96 -31.07
C GLN A 804 2.73 16.50 -31.86
N ALA A 805 2.62 15.43 -32.64
CA ALA A 805 3.71 14.95 -33.49
C ALA A 805 4.17 16.03 -34.48
N ILE A 806 3.24 16.81 -35.05
CA ILE A 806 3.57 17.92 -35.95
C ILE A 806 4.29 19.06 -35.21
N ASP A 807 3.85 19.49 -34.02
CA ASP A 807 4.54 20.53 -33.22
C ASP A 807 5.95 20.10 -32.77
N GLU A 808 6.11 18.84 -32.33
CA GLU A 808 7.40 18.27 -31.96
C GLU A 808 8.36 18.19 -33.16
N MET A 809 7.87 17.80 -34.34
CA MET A 809 8.66 17.76 -35.58
C MET A 809 9.00 19.16 -36.13
N MET A 810 8.13 20.15 -35.96
CA MET A 810 8.44 21.57 -36.23
C MET A 810 9.48 22.14 -35.26
N GLY A 811 9.73 21.44 -34.15
CA GLY A 811 10.83 21.74 -33.24
C GLY A 811 10.54 22.85 -32.23
N HIS A 812 9.28 23.16 -31.94
CA HIS A 812 8.92 24.25 -31.03
C HIS A 812 9.42 24.02 -29.58
N GLN A 813 9.43 22.76 -29.13
CA GLN A 813 10.08 22.32 -27.88
C GLN A 813 11.61 22.55 -27.90
N TYR A 814 12.25 22.28 -29.05
CA TYR A 814 13.69 22.44 -29.24
C TYR A 814 14.11 23.89 -29.38
N ALA A 815 13.29 24.75 -30.00
CA ALA A 815 13.56 26.19 -30.12
C ALA A 815 13.69 26.86 -28.74
N ASN A 816 12.76 26.56 -27.83
CA ASN A 816 12.84 27.01 -26.43
C ASN A 816 14.09 26.50 -25.70
N THR A 817 14.46 25.24 -25.95
CA THR A 817 15.67 24.63 -25.35
C THR A 817 16.95 25.27 -25.89
N GLN A 818 17.03 25.53 -27.19
CA GLN A 818 18.22 26.14 -27.82
C GLN A 818 18.35 27.63 -27.53
N GLN A 819 17.23 28.36 -27.39
CA GLN A 819 17.25 29.72 -26.85
C GLN A 819 17.73 29.74 -25.39
N ARG A 820 17.30 28.79 -24.55
CA ARG A 820 17.82 28.64 -23.18
C ARG A 820 19.31 28.33 -23.17
N ILE A 821 19.80 27.38 -23.98
CA ILE A 821 21.23 27.05 -24.07
C ILE A 821 22.04 28.25 -24.56
N ASN A 822 21.56 29.00 -25.56
CA ASN A 822 22.23 30.23 -26.02
C ASN A 822 22.25 31.31 -24.92
N SER A 823 21.13 31.53 -24.23
CA SER A 823 21.01 32.46 -23.11
C SER A 823 21.95 32.09 -21.95
N THR A 824 21.96 30.82 -21.53
CA THR A 824 22.88 30.30 -20.52
C THR A 824 24.34 30.39 -20.97
N GLY A 825 24.66 30.14 -22.24
CA GLY A 825 25.99 30.34 -22.80
C GLY A 825 26.46 31.80 -22.73
N ASN A 826 25.60 32.75 -23.13
CA ASN A 826 25.89 34.19 -23.04
C ASN A 826 26.02 34.67 -21.59
N ILE A 827 25.24 34.10 -20.67
CA ILE A 827 25.37 34.37 -19.22
C ILE A 827 26.70 33.82 -18.70
N LEU A 828 27.02 32.55 -18.97
CA LEU A 828 28.28 31.92 -18.53
C LEU A 828 29.51 32.65 -19.09
N ASP A 829 29.53 33.01 -20.37
CA ASP A 829 30.64 33.79 -20.93
C ASP A 829 30.76 35.18 -20.28
N LYS A 830 29.63 35.82 -19.96
CA LYS A 830 29.62 37.10 -19.23
C LYS A 830 30.13 36.95 -17.79
N GLU A 831 29.75 35.90 -17.08
CA GLU A 831 30.25 35.60 -15.73
C GLU A 831 31.73 35.16 -15.74
N PHE A 832 32.18 34.39 -16.73
CA PHE A 832 33.61 34.05 -16.89
C PHE A 832 34.45 35.29 -17.21
N ASN A 833 33.96 36.20 -18.06
CA ASN A 833 34.61 37.49 -18.31
C ASN A 833 34.58 38.40 -17.07
N TYR A 834 33.54 38.33 -16.23
CA TYR A 834 33.48 39.05 -14.96
C TYR A 834 34.47 38.49 -13.93
N LEU A 835 34.43 37.18 -13.65
CA LEU A 835 35.36 36.47 -12.76
C LEU A 835 36.82 36.65 -13.18
N ARG A 836 37.12 36.55 -14.47
CA ARG A 836 38.46 36.82 -15.01
C ARG A 836 38.90 38.24 -14.69
N LYS A 837 38.01 39.22 -14.87
CA LYS A 837 38.31 40.63 -14.63
C LYS A 837 38.47 40.94 -13.14
N GLU A 838 37.70 40.30 -12.26
CA GLU A 838 37.92 40.35 -10.81
C GLU A 838 39.26 39.71 -10.42
N TRP A 839 39.64 38.59 -11.03
CA TRP A 839 40.96 37.97 -10.83
C TRP A 839 42.11 38.90 -11.27
N GLU A 840 41.94 39.61 -12.38
CA GLU A 840 42.90 40.60 -12.88
C GLU A 840 42.93 41.89 -12.01
N THR A 841 41.83 42.29 -11.35
CA THR A 841 41.83 43.46 -10.43
C THR A 841 42.20 43.14 -8.98
N SER A 842 42.03 41.90 -8.49
CA SER A 842 42.25 41.51 -7.08
C SER A 842 43.71 41.59 -6.60
N SER A 843 44.65 42.01 -7.46
CA SER A 843 46.07 42.11 -7.12
C SER A 843 46.45 43.35 -6.30
N LYS A 844 45.61 44.40 -6.22
CA LYS A 844 45.96 45.66 -5.53
C LYS A 844 44.77 46.28 -4.78
N ASP A 845 44.98 46.47 -3.48
CA ASP A 845 44.19 47.24 -2.50
C ASP A 845 42.96 46.57 -1.83
N SER A 846 43.28 45.54 -1.03
CA SER A 846 42.93 45.41 0.41
C SER A 846 41.51 45.69 0.95
N ASN A 847 40.98 44.67 1.65
CA ASN A 847 40.16 44.78 2.88
C ASN A 847 38.91 45.69 2.87
N LYS A 848 37.73 45.06 2.72
CA LYS A 848 36.69 45.08 3.78
C LYS A 848 35.64 43.98 3.59
N VAL A 849 35.22 43.40 4.71
CA VAL A 849 34.10 42.46 4.80
C VAL A 849 32.78 43.19 4.62
N LYS A 850 31.81 42.54 3.97
CA LYS A 850 30.39 42.72 4.25
C LYS A 850 29.62 41.42 4.05
#